data_AF-A0A671QHP7-F1
#
_entry.id   AF-A0A671QHP7-F1
#
_cell.length_a   1.000
_cell.length_b   1.000
_cell.length_c   1.000
_cell.angle_alpha   90.00
_cell.angle_beta   90.00
_cell.angle_gamma   90.00
#
_symmetry.space_group_name_H-M   'P 1'
#
loop_
_entity.id
_entity.type
_entity.pdbx_description
1 polymer ?
#
loop_
_entity_poly.entity_id
_entity_poly.type
_entity_poly.pdbx_seq_one_letter_code
_entity_poly.pdbx_strand_id
1 'polypeptide(L)'
;MFRRSFYGLYPYKSSMIGPESLADPSSDWDIVETIGKGTYGKVYKVINKKDGSQAAVKVLDPINVSHCWDVDEEIEAEYNILRLLSNHPNVVKFFGMFYKADELSGGQLWLVLELCNGGSVTDLIKGLLMRGKRLEEPIISYILYGALLGLQHLHNNRIIHRDVKGNNILLTTDGGVKLVDFGVSAQLTSARLRRNTSVGTPFWMAPEVIACEQQYDYSYDARCDVWSLGITAIELADGDPPLAEMHPVKALFKIPRNPSPTLRQPKHWCRSFCHFIAQCLIKDFETRPSVTHLLEHPFIKQAHGKDTWLRQQLSVLIREQQDVGSRTKTRHKRINTRKTLIIESCPDDDLVNLEVLDEEIIITHLQRRYQELQIYTYVGDILIALNPFQNLNIYSPQFSKLYHGMKRSTNPPHIFATADAAYQSMVALSKDQCIIISGESGAGKTESAHLIVQHLTFLGKANNRTLREKILQVNPLVEAFGNACTAINDNSSRFGKYLEMQFTPAGAVMGAKISEYLLEKSRVIKQATGEKNFHIFYYIYAGLYHQDNLKKYRLPNKTAPRYIACVNGKVMQDIISSKLYEEQFDAIQDCFRIIGFTEEEVNSVYRILSGILNTGNIEFTSTSSQHQSDKSEVPDSEALDNAAALLSIGSEELQEALTSHCVVTRGETIIRTNTVDKATDVRDAMSKALYGRLFSWIVNRINALLQPDTNICAAESGMNVGILDIFGFENFKKNSFEQLCINIANEQIQFYFNQHIFALEQIEYQSEGVDASLVEYEDNRPILDMFLQKPMGLLSLLDEESRFPQATDQTLVDKFQDNLRNKYFWTPKRVELWFGIQHYAGKVLYNVSGFLEKNRDTLPADIVVVLRTSENKLLQQLFSSPLTKTGNLATSRARVTAASRSLPPQLSSGRNKVCAVFFTVDTMEMMRHPEETTNMRRQTVASYFRYSLMDLLSKMVVGTPHFVRCIKPNDERLALRVNKERVMVQLRYTGILETVNIRRQGYSHRIPIEEFVNRYYYLAFRAHQMPEGSRENAIVILQRAKLDNWVLGKTKVFLKYYHVEQLNLMLREVIARVVLMQAYTKGWLGARRYRKQREKRNNGAIIIQSAWRGYVARHNLKQIKREREQAAVRIHICTHSKQNHFELKINDSLAHVRCFALVFSEAFLTLCLCVCVCVCVCVCVCLRALVVCPLQRSLDYQGSKRKPRKLGQIKLLDGEDEYYQLLSTTEAVPEEEVLSDSSPNPNTTTPFISSRCAELRPPL
;
A
#
# COMPACT_ATOMS: atom_id res chain seq x y z
N MET A 1 38.35 23.10 -65.37
CA MET A 1 38.29 23.49 -63.94
C MET A 1 37.20 22.63 -63.29
N PHE A 2 37.56 21.47 -62.72
CA PHE A 2 38.08 21.25 -61.36
C PHE A 2 36.94 21.31 -60.31
N ARG A 3 36.57 20.23 -59.60
CA ARG A 3 37.08 18.83 -59.61
C ARG A 3 36.01 17.85 -59.07
N ARG A 4 35.96 16.61 -59.59
CA ARG A 4 35.10 15.50 -59.09
C ARG A 4 35.77 14.71 -57.96
N SER A 5 34.97 14.13 -57.05
CA SER A 5 35.10 12.77 -56.46
C SER A 5 33.77 12.43 -55.76
N PHE A 6 32.96 11.44 -56.17
CA PHE A 6 32.97 10.01 -55.78
C PHE A 6 33.07 9.82 -54.25
N TYR A 7 32.17 9.15 -53.51
CA TYR A 7 31.19 8.05 -53.77
C TYR A 7 29.82 8.34 -53.07
N GLY A 8 28.68 7.63 -53.23
CA GLY A 8 28.31 6.49 -54.07
C GLY A 8 27.29 5.53 -53.39
N LEU A 9 26.01 5.56 -53.81
CA LEU A 9 24.96 4.53 -53.64
C LEU A 9 24.41 4.17 -52.23
N TYR A 10 23.29 4.80 -51.85
CA TYR A 10 22.00 4.12 -51.55
C TYR A 10 20.84 5.08 -51.93
N PRO A 11 19.65 4.61 -52.36
CA PRO A 11 18.66 5.48 -53.01
C PRO A 11 17.83 6.30 -52.00
N TYR A 12 17.71 7.60 -52.25
CA TYR A 12 16.77 8.48 -51.56
C TYR A 12 15.33 8.10 -51.96
N LYS A 13 14.49 7.67 -51.00
CA LYS A 13 13.07 7.38 -51.27
C LYS A 13 12.30 8.69 -51.49
N SER A 14 12.02 9.00 -52.75
CA SER A 14 11.20 10.15 -53.15
C SER A 14 9.69 9.90 -52.96
N SER A 15 9.25 9.46 -51.77
CA SER A 15 7.84 9.09 -51.50
C SER A 15 7.19 9.72 -50.27
N MET A 16 7.87 10.58 -49.52
CA MET A 16 7.25 11.29 -48.40
C MET A 16 6.10 12.19 -48.89
N ILE A 17 4.89 11.94 -48.37
CA ILE A 17 3.69 12.74 -48.67
C ILE A 17 3.81 14.04 -47.87
N GLY A 18 4.21 15.13 -48.53
CA GLY A 18 4.18 16.45 -47.89
C GLY A 18 2.74 16.83 -47.52
N PRO A 19 2.44 17.19 -46.26
CA PRO A 19 1.07 17.49 -45.83
C PRO A 19 0.45 18.67 -46.60
N GLU A 20 1.28 19.60 -47.09
CA GLU A 20 0.88 20.71 -47.97
C GLU A 20 0.33 20.29 -49.35
N SER A 21 0.45 19.00 -49.73
CA SER A 21 -0.08 18.46 -50.99
C SER A 21 -1.50 17.88 -50.88
N LEU A 22 -2.07 17.83 -49.68
CA LEU A 22 -3.39 17.25 -49.42
C LEU A 22 -4.48 18.33 -49.43
N ALA A 23 -5.67 18.01 -49.94
CA ALA A 23 -6.78 18.95 -50.02
C ALA A 23 -7.48 19.17 -48.66
N ASP A 24 -8.07 20.37 -48.47
CA ASP A 24 -8.85 20.70 -47.26
C ASP A 24 -10.22 20.01 -47.29
N PRO A 25 -10.52 19.13 -46.30
CA PRO A 25 -11.78 18.39 -46.26
C PRO A 25 -13.01 19.28 -46.03
N SER A 26 -12.83 20.50 -45.50
CA SER A 26 -13.91 21.44 -45.18
C SER A 26 -14.72 21.86 -46.41
N SER A 27 -14.15 21.73 -47.61
CA SER A 27 -14.79 22.03 -48.90
C SER A 27 -15.75 20.94 -49.38
N ASP A 28 -15.50 19.69 -48.99
CA ASP A 28 -16.20 18.50 -49.52
C ASP A 28 -17.09 17.78 -48.48
N TRP A 29 -16.79 17.91 -47.18
CA TRP A 29 -17.43 17.12 -46.13
C TRP A 29 -17.92 17.98 -44.96
N ASP A 30 -19.10 17.67 -44.43
CA ASP A 30 -19.62 18.21 -43.15
C ASP A 30 -19.68 17.12 -42.08
N ILE A 31 -19.21 17.43 -40.86
CA ILE A 31 -19.31 16.54 -39.69
C ILE A 31 -20.74 16.58 -39.14
N VAL A 32 -21.34 15.41 -38.93
CA VAL A 32 -22.68 15.23 -38.36
C VAL A 32 -22.62 14.86 -36.88
N GLU A 33 -21.95 13.75 -36.55
CA GLU A 33 -21.89 13.19 -35.20
C GLU A 33 -20.65 12.33 -35.00
N THR A 34 -20.17 12.20 -33.77
CA THR A 34 -19.08 11.27 -33.42
C THR A 34 -19.63 9.85 -33.32
N ILE A 35 -19.10 8.92 -34.11
CA ILE A 35 -19.53 7.51 -34.16
C ILE A 35 -18.55 6.54 -33.51
N GLY A 36 -17.32 6.96 -33.21
CA GLY A 36 -16.35 6.16 -32.47
C GLY A 36 -15.14 6.95 -31.98
N LYS A 37 -14.34 6.37 -31.08
CA LYS A 37 -13.05 6.90 -30.64
C LYS A 37 -12.06 5.74 -30.53
N GLY A 38 -10.94 5.83 -31.24
CA GLY A 38 -9.86 4.85 -31.23
C GLY A 38 -8.63 5.34 -30.46
N THR A 39 -7.56 4.55 -30.47
CA THR A 39 -6.25 4.87 -29.85
C THR A 39 -5.55 6.05 -30.49
N TYR A 40 -5.79 6.31 -31.78
CA TYR A 40 -5.07 7.30 -32.60
C TYR A 40 -5.94 8.49 -33.03
N GLY A 41 -7.21 8.57 -32.59
CA GLY A 41 -8.10 9.66 -32.99
C GLY A 41 -9.60 9.37 -32.84
N LYS A 42 -10.43 10.29 -33.34
CA LYS A 42 -11.90 10.22 -33.26
C LYS A 42 -12.49 9.90 -34.64
N VAL A 43 -13.54 9.07 -34.66
CA VAL A 43 -14.25 8.72 -35.89
C VAL A 43 -15.60 9.44 -35.92
N TYR A 44 -15.82 10.22 -36.96
CA TYR A 44 -17.02 11.02 -37.19
C TYR A 44 -17.82 10.48 -38.37
N LYS A 45 -19.14 10.56 -38.29
CA LYS A 45 -20.02 10.46 -39.45
C LYS A 45 -20.02 11.80 -40.19
N VAL A 46 -19.81 11.75 -41.49
CA VAL A 46 -19.81 12.94 -42.37
C VAL A 46 -20.81 12.79 -43.51
N ILE A 47 -21.23 13.92 -44.06
CA ILE A 47 -22.02 14.01 -45.30
C ILE A 47 -21.19 14.74 -46.35
N ASN A 48 -21.19 14.22 -47.57
CA ASN A 48 -20.57 14.85 -48.74
C ASN A 48 -21.45 16.02 -49.24
N LYS A 49 -20.86 17.19 -49.45
CA LYS A 49 -21.55 18.42 -49.87
C LYS A 49 -22.06 18.37 -51.32
N LYS A 50 -21.47 17.54 -52.18
CA LYS A 50 -21.75 17.49 -53.62
C LYS A 50 -22.85 16.50 -53.98
N ASP A 51 -22.93 15.35 -53.30
CA ASP A 51 -23.88 14.28 -53.62
C ASP A 51 -24.76 13.82 -52.43
N GLY A 52 -24.55 14.35 -51.23
CA GLY A 52 -25.29 13.98 -50.02
C GLY A 52 -24.96 12.59 -49.46
N SER A 53 -23.95 11.89 -50.00
CA SER A 53 -23.54 10.58 -49.54
C SER A 53 -22.93 10.62 -48.13
N GLN A 54 -23.06 9.52 -47.38
CA GLN A 54 -22.58 9.41 -46.00
C GLN A 54 -21.27 8.60 -45.93
N ALA A 55 -20.29 9.10 -45.19
CA ALA A 55 -19.00 8.44 -44.96
C ALA A 55 -18.61 8.49 -43.47
N ALA A 56 -17.56 7.74 -43.12
CA ALA A 56 -16.92 7.77 -41.81
C ALA A 56 -15.53 8.43 -41.96
N VAL A 57 -15.16 9.35 -41.07
CA VAL A 57 -13.84 10.00 -41.07
C VAL A 57 -13.12 9.73 -39.77
N LYS A 58 -11.99 9.03 -39.83
CA LYS A 58 -11.02 8.90 -38.74
C LYS A 58 -10.13 10.15 -38.77
N VAL A 59 -10.40 11.10 -37.88
CA VAL A 59 -9.59 12.30 -37.66
C VAL A 59 -8.52 11.98 -36.62
N LEU A 60 -7.25 12.14 -37.00
CA LEU A 60 -6.11 12.00 -36.10
C LEU A 60 -5.91 13.32 -35.37
N ASP A 61 -5.67 13.26 -34.05
CA ASP A 61 -5.49 14.46 -33.21
C ASP A 61 -4.20 15.21 -33.62
N PRO A 62 -4.17 16.56 -33.56
CA PRO A 62 -3.11 17.36 -34.15
C PRO A 62 -1.77 17.21 -33.43
N ILE A 63 -0.73 16.88 -34.19
CA ILE A 63 0.67 16.86 -33.72
C ILE A 63 1.30 18.21 -34.07
N ASN A 64 1.95 18.85 -33.09
CA ASN A 64 2.63 20.14 -33.28
C ASN A 64 3.60 20.08 -34.48
N VAL A 65 3.37 20.95 -35.47
CA VAL A 65 4.04 20.98 -36.79
C VAL A 65 5.53 21.42 -36.71
N SER A 66 6.09 21.48 -35.51
CA SER A 66 7.53 21.61 -35.25
C SER A 66 8.26 20.27 -35.03
N HIS A 67 7.54 19.14 -35.00
CA HIS A 67 8.08 17.80 -34.72
C HIS A 67 7.82 16.79 -35.88
N CYS A 68 8.06 17.21 -37.12
CA CYS A 68 7.71 16.44 -38.33
C CYS A 68 8.86 15.56 -38.87
N TRP A 69 9.29 14.51 -38.14
CA TRP A 69 10.25 13.52 -38.69
C TRP A 69 10.13 12.05 -38.20
N ASP A 70 9.41 11.74 -37.10
CA ASP A 70 9.46 10.40 -36.47
C ASP A 70 8.09 9.69 -36.27
N VAL A 71 6.97 10.24 -36.77
CA VAL A 71 5.62 9.64 -36.60
C VAL A 71 5.01 9.12 -37.92
N ASP A 72 5.74 9.25 -39.04
CA ASP A 72 5.16 9.07 -40.37
C ASP A 72 5.00 7.60 -40.79
N GLU A 73 5.83 6.65 -40.32
CA GLU A 73 5.81 5.27 -40.82
C GLU A 73 4.49 4.50 -40.56
N GLU A 74 3.85 4.65 -39.39
CA GLU A 74 2.59 3.93 -39.09
C GLU A 74 1.41 4.49 -39.89
N ILE A 75 1.32 5.81 -40.04
CA ILE A 75 0.26 6.49 -40.79
C ILE A 75 0.45 6.26 -42.30
N GLU A 76 1.69 6.35 -42.81
CA GLU A 76 2.02 6.00 -44.20
C GLU A 76 1.75 4.51 -44.47
N ALA A 77 2.01 3.61 -43.51
CA ALA A 77 1.64 2.20 -43.63
C ALA A 77 0.13 1.97 -43.67
N GLU A 78 -0.66 2.58 -42.76
CA GLU A 78 -2.13 2.45 -42.76
C GLU A 78 -2.72 3.01 -44.08
N TYR A 79 -2.25 4.18 -44.54
CA TYR A 79 -2.64 4.78 -45.82
C TYR A 79 -2.31 3.88 -47.02
N ASN A 80 -1.08 3.36 -47.10
CA ASN A 80 -0.67 2.50 -48.21
C ASN A 80 -1.42 1.16 -48.22
N ILE A 81 -1.71 0.57 -47.05
CA ILE A 81 -2.51 -0.64 -46.93
C ILE A 81 -3.97 -0.39 -47.36
N LEU A 82 -4.60 0.68 -46.86
CA LEU A 82 -5.96 1.06 -47.25
C LEU A 82 -6.08 1.35 -48.76
N ARG A 83 -5.11 2.07 -49.33
CA ARG A 83 -5.05 2.37 -50.76
C ARG A 83 -4.92 1.09 -51.61
N LEU A 84 -4.11 0.12 -51.17
CA LEU A 84 -3.87 -1.13 -51.90
C LEU A 84 -5.05 -2.12 -51.82
N LEU A 85 -5.74 -2.21 -50.66
CA LEU A 85 -6.71 -3.27 -50.36
C LEU A 85 -8.20 -2.86 -50.47
N SER A 86 -8.49 -1.59 -50.75
CA SER A 86 -9.87 -1.04 -50.76
C SER A 86 -10.85 -1.65 -51.78
N ASN A 87 -10.38 -2.48 -52.71
CA ASN A 87 -11.17 -3.06 -53.80
C ASN A 87 -11.78 -4.44 -53.49
N HIS A 88 -11.86 -4.85 -52.21
CA HIS A 88 -12.43 -6.15 -51.80
C HIS A 88 -13.76 -6.00 -51.03
N PRO A 89 -14.81 -6.80 -51.32
CA PRO A 89 -16.13 -6.63 -50.70
C PRO A 89 -16.13 -6.75 -49.17
N ASN A 90 -15.24 -7.59 -48.61
CA ASN A 90 -15.09 -7.79 -47.16
C ASN A 90 -14.00 -6.92 -46.50
N VAL A 91 -13.50 -5.91 -47.20
CA VAL A 91 -12.64 -4.85 -46.64
C VAL A 91 -13.41 -3.53 -46.73
N VAL A 92 -13.17 -2.61 -45.81
CA VAL A 92 -13.75 -1.26 -45.87
C VAL A 92 -13.19 -0.47 -47.06
N LYS A 93 -14.07 0.16 -47.83
CA LYS A 93 -13.64 1.02 -48.94
C LYS A 93 -13.04 2.33 -48.41
N PHE A 94 -11.90 2.70 -48.95
CA PHE A 94 -11.20 3.95 -48.65
C PHE A 94 -11.52 5.01 -49.72
N PHE A 95 -11.90 6.21 -49.29
CA PHE A 95 -12.27 7.31 -50.19
C PHE A 95 -11.15 8.35 -50.38
N GLY A 96 -10.29 8.54 -49.38
CA GLY A 96 -9.15 9.45 -49.49
C GLY A 96 -8.60 9.93 -48.15
N MET A 97 -7.47 10.65 -48.23
CA MET A 97 -6.82 11.31 -47.11
C MET A 97 -6.78 12.82 -47.38
N PHE A 98 -7.11 13.61 -46.37
CA PHE A 98 -7.25 15.06 -46.46
C PHE A 98 -6.54 15.72 -45.27
N TYR A 99 -6.10 16.96 -45.41
CA TYR A 99 -5.43 17.70 -44.35
C TYR A 99 -6.11 19.04 -44.13
N LYS A 100 -6.43 19.34 -42.87
CA LYS A 100 -7.01 20.62 -42.48
C LYS A 100 -5.99 21.40 -41.65
N ALA A 101 -5.51 22.51 -42.19
CA ALA A 101 -4.69 23.45 -41.44
C ALA A 101 -5.54 24.21 -40.40
N ASP A 102 -5.01 24.39 -39.20
CA ASP A 102 -5.57 25.26 -38.17
C ASP A 102 -4.41 26.02 -37.49
N GLU A 103 -4.46 27.35 -37.53
CA GLU A 103 -3.42 28.25 -37.00
C GLU A 103 -3.36 28.26 -35.46
N LEU A 104 -4.41 27.76 -34.78
CA LEU A 104 -4.53 27.81 -33.31
C LEU A 104 -4.42 26.44 -32.62
N SER A 105 -4.76 25.33 -33.29
CA SER A 105 -4.74 23.98 -32.67
C SER A 105 -3.79 22.97 -33.32
N GLY A 106 -3.09 23.35 -34.39
CA GLY A 106 -2.27 22.45 -35.20
C GLY A 106 -3.11 21.70 -36.23
N GLY A 107 -2.52 21.40 -37.39
CA GLY A 107 -3.27 20.80 -38.49
C GLY A 107 -3.68 19.35 -38.24
N GLN A 108 -4.86 18.97 -38.77
CA GLN A 108 -5.52 17.68 -38.53
C GLN A 108 -5.52 16.82 -39.80
N LEU A 109 -5.21 15.53 -39.67
CA LEU A 109 -5.27 14.56 -40.78
C LEU A 109 -6.59 13.76 -40.74
N TRP A 110 -7.27 13.68 -41.89
CA TRP A 110 -8.60 13.09 -42.03
C TRP A 110 -8.54 11.90 -43.00
N LEU A 111 -8.80 10.68 -42.50
CA LEU A 111 -8.91 9.46 -43.29
C LEU A 111 -10.39 9.13 -43.54
N VAL A 112 -10.85 9.24 -44.79
CA VAL A 112 -12.27 9.06 -45.18
C VAL A 112 -12.52 7.63 -45.67
N LEU A 113 -13.49 6.96 -45.04
CA LEU A 113 -13.82 5.54 -45.16
C LEU A 113 -15.33 5.33 -45.38
N GLU A 114 -15.70 4.16 -45.89
CA GLU A 114 -17.09 3.72 -46.02
C GLU A 114 -17.81 3.59 -44.66
N LEU A 115 -18.99 4.18 -44.57
CA LEU A 115 -19.81 4.16 -43.35
C LEU A 115 -20.57 2.84 -43.19
N CYS A 116 -20.04 1.95 -42.37
CA CYS A 116 -20.71 0.70 -41.98
C CYS A 116 -21.82 0.96 -40.94
N ASN A 117 -22.97 1.47 -41.41
CA ASN A 117 -24.11 1.86 -40.57
C ASN A 117 -24.70 0.74 -39.68
N GLY A 118 -24.36 -0.54 -39.91
CA GLY A 118 -24.83 -1.67 -39.10
C GLY A 118 -24.07 -1.86 -37.77
N GLY A 119 -23.04 -1.05 -37.49
CA GLY A 119 -22.24 -1.13 -36.25
C GLY A 119 -21.23 -2.28 -36.26
N SER A 120 -20.59 -2.53 -35.11
CA SER A 120 -19.69 -3.68 -34.97
C SER A 120 -20.45 -4.97 -34.66
N VAL A 121 -19.85 -6.11 -34.99
CA VAL A 121 -20.44 -7.42 -34.64
C VAL A 121 -20.53 -7.60 -33.12
N THR A 122 -19.57 -7.09 -32.36
CA THR A 122 -19.61 -7.10 -30.88
C THR A 122 -20.82 -6.33 -30.34
N ASP A 123 -21.19 -5.20 -30.94
CA ASP A 123 -22.38 -4.43 -30.55
C ASP A 123 -23.68 -5.19 -30.85
N LEU A 124 -23.75 -5.89 -31.98
CA LEU A 124 -24.89 -6.74 -32.34
C LEU A 124 -25.12 -7.86 -31.31
N ILE A 125 -24.04 -8.55 -30.91
CA ILE A 125 -24.13 -9.64 -29.93
C ILE A 125 -24.57 -9.12 -28.56
N LYS A 126 -23.98 -8.02 -28.08
CA LYS A 126 -24.38 -7.39 -26.82
C LYS A 126 -25.84 -6.92 -26.88
N GLY A 127 -26.29 -6.38 -28.01
CA GLY A 127 -27.68 -6.02 -28.28
C GLY A 127 -28.65 -7.20 -28.18
N LEU A 128 -28.26 -8.38 -28.69
CA LEU A 128 -29.05 -9.60 -28.62
C LEU A 128 -29.07 -10.23 -27.23
N LEU A 129 -27.92 -10.28 -26.54
CA LEU A 129 -27.79 -10.82 -25.18
C LEU A 129 -28.59 -10.01 -24.15
N MET A 130 -28.63 -8.69 -24.29
CA MET A 130 -29.52 -7.83 -23.48
C MET A 130 -31.01 -8.15 -23.68
N ARG A 131 -31.40 -8.80 -24.78
CA ARG A 131 -32.76 -9.28 -25.08
C ARG A 131 -32.96 -10.77 -24.74
N GLY A 132 -31.98 -11.41 -24.11
CA GLY A 132 -32.00 -12.85 -23.83
C GLY A 132 -31.88 -13.77 -25.06
N LYS A 133 -31.53 -13.21 -26.23
CA LYS A 133 -31.30 -13.96 -27.48
C LYS A 133 -29.79 -14.19 -27.70
N ARG A 134 -29.45 -15.18 -28.53
CA ARG A 134 -28.08 -15.43 -29.03
C ARG A 134 -28.07 -15.44 -30.56
N LEU A 135 -26.91 -15.27 -31.18
CA LEU A 135 -26.75 -15.50 -32.61
C LEU A 135 -26.86 -16.99 -32.92
N GLU A 136 -27.54 -17.31 -34.03
CA GLU A 136 -27.63 -18.69 -34.54
C GLU A 136 -26.35 -19.08 -35.30
N GLU A 137 -25.98 -20.35 -35.22
CA GLU A 137 -24.78 -20.89 -35.87
C GLU A 137 -24.63 -20.57 -37.38
N PRO A 138 -25.70 -20.56 -38.21
CA PRO A 138 -25.58 -20.18 -39.62
C PRO A 138 -25.17 -18.71 -39.81
N ILE A 139 -25.60 -17.82 -38.91
CA ILE A 139 -25.26 -16.39 -38.94
C ILE A 139 -23.82 -16.18 -38.45
N ILE A 140 -23.42 -16.89 -37.39
CA ILE A 140 -22.01 -16.92 -36.93
C ILE A 140 -21.09 -17.42 -38.05
N SER A 141 -21.48 -18.49 -38.73
CA SER A 141 -20.75 -19.05 -39.89
C SER A 141 -20.61 -18.04 -41.03
N TYR A 142 -21.68 -17.33 -41.39
CA TYR A 142 -21.66 -16.28 -42.43
C TYR A 142 -20.75 -15.10 -42.05
N ILE A 143 -20.76 -14.65 -40.79
CA ILE A 143 -19.87 -13.57 -40.32
C ILE A 143 -18.40 -14.02 -40.37
N LEU A 144 -18.09 -15.22 -39.87
CA LEU A 144 -16.73 -15.76 -39.91
C LEU A 144 -16.25 -16.03 -41.34
N TYR A 145 -17.14 -16.44 -42.24
CA TYR A 145 -16.85 -16.57 -43.67
C TYR A 145 -16.45 -15.24 -44.31
N GLY A 146 -17.22 -14.16 -44.06
CA GLY A 146 -16.87 -12.82 -44.52
C GLY A 146 -15.52 -12.32 -43.99
N ALA A 147 -15.23 -12.58 -42.70
CA ALA A 147 -13.94 -12.26 -42.10
C ALA A 147 -12.78 -13.09 -42.71
N LEU A 148 -12.98 -14.39 -42.96
CA LEU A 148 -12.00 -15.25 -43.62
C LEU A 148 -11.68 -14.80 -45.05
N LEU A 149 -12.69 -14.38 -45.84
CA LEU A 149 -12.46 -13.82 -47.19
C LEU A 149 -11.65 -12.51 -47.12
N GLY A 150 -11.95 -11.64 -46.15
CA GLY A 150 -11.15 -10.43 -45.90
C GLY A 150 -9.69 -10.76 -45.54
N LEU A 151 -9.46 -11.69 -44.61
CA LEU A 151 -8.12 -12.12 -44.22
C LEU A 151 -7.37 -12.81 -45.36
N GLN A 152 -8.05 -13.61 -46.19
CA GLN A 152 -7.45 -14.23 -47.37
C GLN A 152 -6.93 -13.16 -48.34
N HIS A 153 -7.71 -12.09 -48.55
CA HIS A 153 -7.30 -10.97 -49.39
C HIS A 153 -6.07 -10.23 -48.83
N LEU A 154 -6.01 -10.00 -47.51
CA LEU A 154 -4.83 -9.44 -46.84
C LEU A 154 -3.60 -10.36 -47.00
N HIS A 155 -3.74 -11.64 -46.67
CA HIS A 155 -2.65 -12.61 -46.64
C HIS A 155 -2.06 -12.87 -48.05
N ASN A 156 -2.92 -12.90 -49.09
CA ASN A 156 -2.48 -12.98 -50.49
C ASN A 156 -1.62 -11.78 -50.92
N ASN A 157 -1.92 -10.59 -50.39
CA ASN A 157 -1.11 -9.38 -50.57
C ASN A 157 0.08 -9.27 -49.59
N ARG A 158 0.38 -10.36 -48.86
CA ARG A 158 1.44 -10.45 -47.84
C ARG A 158 1.29 -9.45 -46.68
N ILE A 159 0.06 -9.09 -46.35
CA ILE A 159 -0.28 -8.20 -45.22
C ILE A 159 -0.89 -9.05 -44.10
N ILE A 160 -0.48 -8.78 -42.86
CA ILE A 160 -1.03 -9.40 -41.64
C ILE A 160 -1.80 -8.34 -40.85
N HIS A 161 -2.97 -8.72 -40.29
CA HIS A 161 -3.89 -7.76 -39.67
C HIS A 161 -3.50 -7.44 -38.22
N ARG A 162 -3.09 -8.46 -37.46
CA ARG A 162 -2.65 -8.41 -36.04
C ARG A 162 -3.69 -7.95 -35.00
N ASP A 163 -4.91 -7.57 -35.41
CA ASP A 163 -5.95 -7.10 -34.49
C ASP A 163 -7.39 -7.51 -34.91
N VAL A 164 -7.56 -8.78 -35.27
CA VAL A 164 -8.87 -9.37 -35.60
C VAL A 164 -9.68 -9.59 -34.30
N LYS A 165 -10.78 -8.85 -34.15
CA LYS A 165 -11.72 -8.92 -33.02
C LYS A 165 -13.11 -8.48 -33.46
N GLY A 166 -14.17 -8.81 -32.73
CA GLY A 166 -15.55 -8.48 -33.14
C GLY A 166 -15.82 -6.97 -33.32
N ASN A 167 -15.08 -6.10 -32.62
CA ASN A 167 -15.18 -4.64 -32.78
C ASN A 167 -14.62 -4.15 -34.14
N ASN A 168 -13.67 -4.88 -34.72
CA ASN A 168 -13.01 -4.56 -36.00
C ASN A 168 -13.66 -5.30 -37.19
N ILE A 169 -14.76 -6.00 -36.95
CA ILE A 169 -15.65 -6.55 -37.98
C ILE A 169 -16.92 -5.69 -37.95
N LEU A 170 -17.10 -4.85 -38.96
CA LEU A 170 -18.29 -3.99 -39.08
C LEU A 170 -19.31 -4.58 -40.06
N LEU A 171 -20.57 -4.22 -39.82
CA LEU A 171 -21.72 -4.64 -40.62
C LEU A 171 -22.30 -3.47 -41.42
N THR A 172 -22.73 -3.73 -42.65
CA THR A 172 -23.56 -2.80 -43.41
C THR A 172 -25.04 -3.03 -43.14
N THR A 173 -25.90 -2.04 -43.40
CA THR A 173 -27.36 -2.16 -43.23
C THR A 173 -28.00 -3.29 -44.03
N ASP A 174 -27.33 -3.73 -45.10
CA ASP A 174 -27.75 -4.83 -45.95
C ASP A 174 -27.10 -6.17 -45.54
N GLY A 175 -26.55 -6.28 -44.33
CA GLY A 175 -25.95 -7.51 -43.80
C GLY A 175 -24.61 -7.89 -44.43
N GLY A 176 -23.89 -6.97 -45.08
CA GLY A 176 -22.52 -7.22 -45.55
C GLY A 176 -21.50 -7.10 -44.42
N VAL A 177 -20.44 -7.92 -44.46
CA VAL A 177 -19.42 -8.05 -43.39
C VAL A 177 -18.08 -7.50 -43.87
N LYS A 178 -17.48 -6.55 -43.15
CA LYS A 178 -16.23 -5.85 -43.54
C LYS A 178 -15.20 -5.78 -42.41
N LEU A 179 -13.94 -6.07 -42.73
CA LEU A 179 -12.79 -5.81 -41.84
C LEU A 179 -12.38 -4.33 -41.88
N VAL A 180 -12.03 -3.80 -40.71
CA VAL A 180 -11.60 -2.40 -40.50
C VAL A 180 -10.40 -2.30 -39.56
N ASP A 181 -9.82 -1.09 -39.50
CA ASP A 181 -8.71 -0.67 -38.62
C ASP A 181 -7.37 -1.38 -38.90
N PHE A 182 -6.60 -0.81 -39.83
CA PHE A 182 -5.31 -1.34 -40.26
C PHE A 182 -4.12 -0.63 -39.59
N GLY A 183 -4.35 0.22 -38.59
CA GLY A 183 -3.31 1.01 -37.91
C GLY A 183 -2.19 0.17 -37.26
N VAL A 184 -2.45 -1.10 -36.94
CA VAL A 184 -1.43 -2.07 -36.49
C VAL A 184 -1.18 -3.21 -37.48
N SER A 185 -1.64 -3.10 -38.72
CA SER A 185 -1.33 -4.09 -39.77
C SER A 185 0.13 -3.95 -40.25
N ALA A 186 0.67 -4.98 -40.91
CA ALA A 186 2.01 -4.90 -41.47
C ALA A 186 2.19 -5.73 -42.74
N GLN A 187 2.97 -5.21 -43.69
CA GLN A 187 3.42 -5.96 -44.86
C GLN A 187 4.64 -6.84 -44.52
N LEU A 188 4.70 -8.06 -45.03
CA LEU A 188 5.81 -9.00 -44.81
C LEU A 188 6.95 -8.73 -45.81
N THR A 189 7.99 -8.04 -45.35
CA THR A 189 9.22 -7.76 -46.13
C THR A 189 10.18 -8.97 -46.09
N SER A 190 10.72 -9.35 -47.26
CA SER A 190 11.52 -10.58 -47.48
C SER A 190 12.83 -10.58 -46.66
N ALA A 191 13.38 -11.72 -46.20
CA ALA A 191 13.52 -13.00 -46.91
C ALA A 191 12.97 -14.27 -46.22
N ARG A 192 12.26 -14.15 -45.08
CA ARG A 192 11.70 -15.31 -44.34
C ARG A 192 10.19 -15.30 -44.07
N LEU A 193 9.45 -14.28 -44.53
CA LEU A 193 7.98 -14.15 -44.34
C LEU A 193 7.51 -14.23 -42.87
N ARG A 194 8.31 -13.75 -41.91
CA ARG A 194 7.99 -13.73 -40.47
C ARG A 194 8.25 -12.36 -39.84
N ARG A 195 7.59 -12.06 -38.70
CA ARG A 195 7.69 -10.83 -37.89
C ARG A 195 7.96 -11.16 -36.41
N ASN A 196 8.53 -10.23 -35.65
CA ASN A 196 8.97 -10.42 -34.25
C ASN A 196 8.49 -9.32 -33.27
N THR A 197 7.35 -8.68 -33.54
CA THR A 197 6.82 -7.55 -32.74
C THR A 197 5.56 -7.93 -31.96
N SER A 198 5.49 -7.61 -30.67
CA SER A 198 4.32 -7.86 -29.81
C SER A 198 3.31 -6.71 -29.92
N VAL A 199 2.33 -6.82 -30.81
CA VAL A 199 1.28 -5.80 -31.05
C VAL A 199 -0.07 -6.49 -31.31
N GLY A 200 -1.15 -5.95 -30.75
CA GLY A 200 -2.54 -6.44 -30.91
C GLY A 200 -3.38 -6.27 -29.63
N THR A 201 -4.69 -6.53 -29.68
CA THR A 201 -5.55 -6.44 -28.49
C THR A 201 -5.37 -7.66 -27.56
N PRO A 202 -4.97 -7.49 -26.28
CA PRO A 202 -4.43 -8.56 -25.41
C PRO A 202 -5.21 -9.87 -25.26
N PHE A 203 -6.54 -9.87 -25.37
CA PHE A 203 -7.36 -11.08 -25.22
C PHE A 203 -7.44 -11.92 -26.51
N TRP A 204 -7.24 -11.30 -27.68
CA TRP A 204 -7.25 -11.94 -28.99
C TRP A 204 -5.83 -12.27 -29.49
N MET A 205 -4.77 -11.73 -28.86
CA MET A 205 -3.38 -12.00 -29.21
C MET A 205 -3.02 -13.50 -29.16
N ALA A 206 -2.31 -13.96 -30.19
CA ALA A 206 -1.83 -15.33 -30.29
C ALA A 206 -0.59 -15.59 -29.40
N PRO A 207 -0.40 -16.82 -28.87
CA PRO A 207 0.72 -17.13 -27.98
C PRO A 207 2.09 -16.78 -28.56
N GLU A 208 2.28 -16.98 -29.87
CA GLU A 208 3.53 -16.67 -30.58
C GLU A 208 3.81 -15.16 -30.72
N VAL A 209 2.76 -14.33 -30.77
CA VAL A 209 2.90 -12.86 -30.79
C VAL A 209 3.34 -12.35 -29.42
N ILE A 210 2.75 -12.93 -28.35
CA ILE A 210 3.10 -12.63 -26.95
C ILE A 210 4.53 -13.10 -26.62
N ALA A 211 4.97 -14.24 -27.17
CA ALA A 211 6.30 -14.78 -26.94
C ALA A 211 7.44 -13.85 -27.42
N CYS A 212 7.19 -13.05 -28.47
CA CYS A 212 8.17 -12.10 -29.00
C CYS A 212 8.55 -10.98 -28.01
N GLU A 213 7.72 -10.69 -27.00
CA GLU A 213 8.05 -9.74 -25.93
C GLU A 213 9.08 -10.33 -24.93
N GLN A 214 9.20 -11.65 -24.87
CA GLN A 214 10.04 -12.38 -23.89
C GLN A 214 11.30 -12.99 -24.52
N GLN A 215 11.34 -13.18 -25.85
CA GLN A 215 12.44 -13.80 -26.58
C GLN A 215 12.66 -13.11 -27.94
N TYR A 216 13.80 -12.42 -28.10
CA TYR A 216 14.12 -11.61 -29.28
C TYR A 216 14.28 -12.41 -30.59
N ASP A 217 14.61 -13.70 -30.52
CA ASP A 217 14.79 -14.58 -31.68
C ASP A 217 13.47 -15.23 -32.17
N TYR A 218 12.35 -15.02 -31.47
CA TYR A 218 11.07 -15.61 -31.83
C TYR A 218 10.39 -14.83 -32.95
N SER A 219 9.76 -15.53 -33.91
CA SER A 219 9.06 -14.88 -35.02
C SER A 219 7.88 -15.69 -35.55
N TYR A 220 6.81 -14.98 -35.92
CA TYR A 220 5.50 -15.53 -36.33
C TYR A 220 5.11 -15.10 -37.76
N ASP A 221 4.14 -15.80 -38.35
CA ASP A 221 3.59 -15.53 -39.69
C ASP A 221 2.11 -15.09 -39.63
N ALA A 222 1.44 -15.07 -40.78
CA ALA A 222 0.03 -14.67 -40.93
C ALA A 222 -0.98 -15.53 -40.15
N ARG A 223 -0.58 -16.69 -39.61
CA ARG A 223 -1.47 -17.55 -38.83
C ARG A 223 -1.80 -16.98 -37.45
N CYS A 224 -1.15 -15.91 -37.00
CA CYS A 224 -1.58 -15.18 -35.81
C CYS A 224 -3.03 -14.67 -35.93
N ASP A 225 -3.43 -14.19 -37.12
CA ASP A 225 -4.80 -13.72 -37.40
C ASP A 225 -5.83 -14.86 -37.28
N VAL A 226 -5.43 -16.10 -37.55
CA VAL A 226 -6.29 -17.30 -37.40
C VAL A 226 -6.61 -17.58 -35.93
N TRP A 227 -5.66 -17.40 -35.03
CA TRP A 227 -5.92 -17.52 -33.58
C TRP A 227 -6.88 -16.41 -33.12
N SER A 228 -6.63 -15.16 -33.52
CA SER A 228 -7.48 -14.01 -33.21
C SER A 228 -8.92 -14.21 -33.73
N LEU A 229 -9.08 -14.81 -34.92
CA LEU A 229 -10.38 -15.23 -35.45
C LEU A 229 -11.02 -16.36 -34.61
N GLY A 230 -10.24 -17.33 -34.12
CA GLY A 230 -10.71 -18.38 -33.22
C GLY A 230 -11.23 -17.84 -31.88
N ILE A 231 -10.55 -16.82 -31.33
CA ILE A 231 -11.03 -16.09 -30.15
C ILE A 231 -12.30 -15.29 -30.48
N THR A 232 -12.34 -14.64 -31.65
CA THR A 232 -13.53 -13.93 -32.13
C THR A 232 -14.71 -14.89 -32.28
N ALA A 233 -14.52 -16.11 -32.77
CA ALA A 233 -15.58 -17.12 -32.86
C ALA A 233 -16.17 -17.51 -31.48
N ILE A 234 -15.37 -17.49 -30.41
CA ILE A 234 -15.88 -17.65 -29.04
C ILE A 234 -16.67 -16.40 -28.60
N GLU A 235 -16.17 -15.20 -28.89
CA GLU A 235 -16.89 -13.93 -28.66
C GLU A 235 -18.26 -13.91 -29.36
N LEU A 236 -18.36 -14.40 -30.60
CA LEU A 236 -19.63 -14.50 -31.36
C LEU A 236 -20.68 -15.42 -30.70
N ALA A 237 -20.22 -16.40 -29.93
CA ALA A 237 -21.05 -17.46 -29.38
C ALA A 237 -21.43 -17.23 -27.89
N ASP A 238 -20.44 -16.83 -27.09
CA ASP A 238 -20.57 -16.65 -25.64
C ASP A 238 -20.74 -15.19 -25.20
N GLY A 239 -20.53 -14.21 -26.09
CA GLY A 239 -20.75 -12.78 -25.85
C GLY A 239 -19.51 -11.96 -25.51
N ASP A 240 -18.49 -12.62 -24.94
CA ASP A 240 -17.22 -12.03 -24.54
C ASP A 240 -16.07 -12.99 -24.91
N PRO A 241 -14.85 -12.50 -25.18
CA PRO A 241 -13.70 -13.36 -25.42
C PRO A 241 -13.32 -14.13 -24.13
N PRO A 242 -12.58 -15.26 -24.26
CA PRO A 242 -12.02 -15.95 -23.11
C PRO A 242 -11.18 -14.99 -22.26
N LEU A 243 -11.23 -15.18 -20.93
CA LEU A 243 -10.46 -14.41 -19.96
C LEU A 243 -10.83 -12.92 -19.83
N ALA A 244 -11.92 -12.45 -20.45
CA ALA A 244 -12.41 -11.06 -20.34
C ALA A 244 -12.63 -10.57 -18.89
N GLU A 245 -12.95 -11.49 -17.97
CA GLU A 245 -13.14 -11.23 -16.53
C GLU A 245 -11.83 -10.90 -15.78
N MET A 246 -10.67 -10.92 -16.45
CA MET A 246 -9.36 -10.60 -15.86
C MET A 246 -8.69 -9.40 -16.52
N HIS A 247 -7.81 -8.72 -15.78
CA HIS A 247 -6.98 -7.64 -16.31
C HIS A 247 -6.13 -8.08 -17.54
N PRO A 248 -6.04 -7.28 -18.63
CA PRO A 248 -5.36 -7.64 -19.87
C PRO A 248 -3.94 -8.22 -19.67
N VAL A 249 -3.11 -7.58 -18.84
CA VAL A 249 -1.75 -8.04 -18.53
C VAL A 249 -1.74 -9.43 -17.87
N LYS A 250 -2.74 -9.77 -17.05
CA LYS A 250 -2.87 -11.11 -16.45
C LYS A 250 -3.33 -12.15 -17.47
N ALA A 251 -4.06 -11.74 -18.52
CA ALA A 251 -4.41 -12.62 -19.63
C ALA A 251 -3.18 -12.96 -20.49
N LEU A 252 -2.33 -11.99 -20.82
CA LEU A 252 -1.07 -12.20 -21.57
C LEU A 252 -0.17 -13.26 -20.91
N PHE A 253 -0.06 -13.28 -19.57
CA PHE A 253 0.71 -14.32 -18.86
C PHE A 253 0.04 -15.70 -18.82
N LYS A 254 -1.27 -15.79 -19.05
CA LYS A 254 -2.04 -17.05 -19.02
C LYS A 254 -2.26 -17.65 -20.41
N ILE A 255 -2.39 -16.86 -21.47
CA ILE A 255 -2.62 -17.36 -22.85
C ILE A 255 -1.55 -18.37 -23.29
N PRO A 256 -0.23 -18.13 -23.11
CA PRO A 256 0.80 -19.14 -23.43
C PRO A 256 0.80 -20.35 -22.49
N ARG A 257 0.30 -20.24 -21.25
CA ARG A 257 0.46 -21.26 -20.19
C ARG A 257 -0.76 -22.17 -20.00
N ASN A 258 -1.98 -21.63 -20.07
CA ASN A 258 -3.23 -22.37 -19.91
C ASN A 258 -3.53 -23.22 -21.17
N PRO A 259 -4.29 -24.33 -21.09
CA PRO A 259 -4.76 -25.02 -22.30
C PRO A 259 -5.57 -24.09 -23.22
N SER A 260 -5.63 -24.42 -24.52
CA SER A 260 -6.37 -23.63 -25.51
C SER A 260 -7.82 -23.37 -25.06
N PRO A 261 -8.34 -22.13 -25.20
CA PRO A 261 -9.70 -21.81 -24.81
C PRO A 261 -10.76 -22.65 -25.53
N THR A 262 -11.89 -22.85 -24.87
CA THR A 262 -13.09 -23.49 -25.41
C THR A 262 -14.33 -22.71 -24.98
N LEU A 263 -15.46 -22.93 -25.67
CA LEU A 263 -16.76 -22.33 -25.34
C LEU A 263 -17.16 -22.66 -23.89
N ARG A 264 -17.87 -21.76 -23.20
CA ARG A 264 -18.33 -21.94 -21.82
C ARG A 264 -19.23 -23.18 -21.67
N GLN A 265 -20.01 -23.52 -22.69
CA GLN A 265 -20.87 -24.71 -22.70
C GLN A 265 -20.82 -25.45 -24.06
N PRO A 266 -19.78 -26.25 -24.36
CA PRO A 266 -19.57 -26.86 -25.68
C PRO A 266 -20.64 -27.88 -26.11
N LYS A 267 -21.55 -28.27 -25.20
CA LYS A 267 -22.65 -29.22 -25.47
C LYS A 267 -23.87 -28.56 -26.13
N HIS A 268 -23.98 -27.23 -26.11
CA HIS A 268 -25.08 -26.50 -26.75
C HIS A 268 -24.79 -26.09 -28.20
N TRP A 269 -23.59 -26.40 -28.68
CA TRP A 269 -23.09 -26.03 -30.01
C TRP A 269 -22.77 -27.28 -30.82
N CYS A 270 -22.88 -27.21 -32.15
CA CYS A 270 -22.63 -28.35 -33.01
C CYS A 270 -21.15 -28.75 -32.98
N ARG A 271 -20.89 -30.05 -33.19
CA ARG A 271 -19.51 -30.59 -33.21
C ARG A 271 -18.64 -29.92 -34.28
N SER A 272 -19.24 -29.46 -35.38
CA SER A 272 -18.54 -28.75 -36.46
C SER A 272 -17.99 -27.40 -35.99
N PHE A 273 -18.78 -26.62 -35.25
CA PHE A 273 -18.36 -25.32 -34.71
C PHE A 273 -17.29 -25.46 -33.63
N CYS A 274 -17.48 -26.37 -32.68
CA CYS A 274 -16.47 -26.69 -31.66
C CYS A 274 -15.16 -27.17 -32.30
N HIS A 275 -15.21 -27.93 -33.39
CA HIS A 275 -14.03 -28.33 -34.14
C HIS A 275 -13.37 -27.16 -34.88
N PHE A 276 -14.14 -26.24 -35.50
CA PHE A 276 -13.61 -25.03 -36.13
C PHE A 276 -12.79 -24.19 -35.13
N ILE A 277 -13.33 -23.95 -33.94
CA ILE A 277 -12.64 -23.22 -32.87
C ILE A 277 -11.35 -23.96 -32.43
N ALA A 278 -11.43 -25.28 -32.25
CA ALA A 278 -10.26 -26.09 -31.86
C ALA A 278 -9.13 -26.04 -32.91
N GLN A 279 -9.46 -25.99 -34.20
CA GLN A 279 -8.49 -25.84 -35.29
C GLN A 279 -7.86 -24.43 -35.31
N CYS A 280 -8.64 -23.38 -35.03
CA CYS A 280 -8.12 -22.01 -34.95
C CYS A 280 -7.19 -21.81 -33.73
N LEU A 281 -7.47 -22.48 -32.60
CA LEU A 281 -6.77 -22.31 -31.33
C LEU A 281 -5.67 -23.36 -31.07
N ILE A 282 -5.06 -23.88 -32.14
CA ILE A 282 -3.81 -24.65 -32.06
C ILE A 282 -2.67 -23.70 -31.65
N LYS A 283 -2.01 -23.99 -30.52
CA LYS A 283 -0.97 -23.10 -29.96
C LYS A 283 0.30 -23.04 -30.80
N ASP A 284 0.74 -24.18 -31.32
CA ASP A 284 1.83 -24.22 -32.27
C ASP A 284 1.33 -23.66 -33.61
N PHE A 285 1.86 -22.52 -34.00
CA PHE A 285 1.43 -21.85 -35.23
C PHE A 285 1.89 -22.60 -36.49
N GLU A 286 2.96 -23.41 -36.43
CA GLU A 286 3.44 -24.18 -37.59
C GLU A 286 2.49 -25.34 -37.95
N THR A 287 1.73 -25.86 -36.97
CA THR A 287 0.65 -26.84 -37.19
C THR A 287 -0.76 -26.22 -37.30
N ARG A 288 -0.93 -24.92 -36.99
CA ARG A 288 -2.22 -24.20 -37.16
C ARG A 288 -2.56 -24.06 -38.66
N PRO A 289 -3.81 -24.34 -39.09
CA PRO A 289 -4.21 -24.21 -40.50
C PRO A 289 -4.16 -22.77 -41.00
N SER A 290 -3.95 -22.59 -42.31
CA SER A 290 -4.07 -21.31 -42.99
C SER A 290 -5.54 -20.91 -43.21
N VAL A 291 -5.78 -19.61 -43.44
CA VAL A 291 -7.10 -19.07 -43.80
C VAL A 291 -7.72 -19.80 -44.99
N THR A 292 -6.91 -20.13 -46.01
CA THR A 292 -7.35 -20.92 -47.18
C THR A 292 -7.89 -22.31 -46.81
N HIS A 293 -7.30 -22.96 -45.80
CA HIS A 293 -7.74 -24.28 -45.33
C HIS A 293 -9.00 -24.18 -44.45
N LEU A 294 -9.15 -23.09 -43.70
CA LEU A 294 -10.34 -22.83 -42.87
C LEU A 294 -11.58 -22.46 -43.69
N LEU A 295 -11.42 -21.81 -44.84
CA LEU A 295 -12.52 -21.59 -45.80
C LEU A 295 -13.12 -22.91 -46.30
N GLU A 296 -12.33 -23.99 -46.34
CA GLU A 296 -12.83 -25.31 -46.72
C GLU A 296 -13.49 -26.10 -45.59
N HIS A 297 -13.50 -25.58 -44.36
CA HIS A 297 -13.99 -26.29 -43.17
C HIS A 297 -15.52 -26.51 -43.23
N PRO A 298 -16.05 -27.68 -42.80
CA PRO A 298 -17.49 -27.97 -42.85
C PRO A 298 -18.39 -26.94 -42.16
N PHE A 299 -17.94 -26.29 -41.09
CA PHE A 299 -18.69 -25.22 -40.41
C PHE A 299 -18.79 -23.93 -41.24
N ILE A 300 -17.85 -23.68 -42.15
CA ILE A 300 -17.84 -22.49 -43.03
C ILE A 300 -18.56 -22.80 -44.35
N LYS A 301 -18.36 -24.01 -44.90
CA LYS A 301 -19.06 -24.49 -46.11
C LYS A 301 -20.59 -24.55 -45.97
N GLN A 302 -21.17 -24.51 -44.77
CA GLN A 302 -22.62 -24.47 -44.60
C GLN A 302 -23.27 -23.11 -44.95
N ALA A 303 -22.48 -22.03 -45.00
CA ALA A 303 -22.93 -20.70 -45.43
C ALA A 303 -22.89 -20.54 -46.95
N HIS A 304 -21.91 -21.15 -47.62
CA HIS A 304 -21.73 -21.16 -49.07
C HIS A 304 -23.04 -21.55 -49.80
N GLY A 305 -23.51 -20.68 -50.70
CA GLY A 305 -24.74 -20.89 -51.49
C GLY A 305 -26.03 -20.52 -50.76
N LYS A 306 -25.95 -20.10 -49.49
CA LYS A 306 -27.06 -19.49 -48.73
C LYS A 306 -26.82 -18.01 -48.43
N ASP A 307 -25.75 -17.44 -48.99
CA ASP A 307 -25.22 -16.12 -48.68
C ASP A 307 -26.29 -15.02 -48.78
N THR A 308 -27.10 -15.02 -49.84
CA THR A 308 -28.19 -14.04 -50.04
C THR A 308 -29.25 -14.10 -48.94
N TRP A 309 -29.58 -15.30 -48.44
CA TRP A 309 -30.60 -15.51 -47.41
C TRP A 309 -30.06 -15.19 -46.00
N LEU A 310 -28.84 -15.64 -45.69
CA LEU A 310 -28.18 -15.30 -44.42
C LEU A 310 -27.90 -13.79 -44.31
N ARG A 311 -27.51 -13.15 -45.41
CA ARG A 311 -27.37 -11.70 -45.52
C ARG A 311 -28.69 -10.97 -45.24
N GLN A 312 -29.80 -11.44 -45.80
CA GLN A 312 -31.13 -10.89 -45.50
C GLN A 312 -31.50 -11.06 -44.03
N GLN A 313 -31.31 -12.24 -43.44
CA GLN A 313 -31.56 -12.46 -42.00
C GLN A 313 -30.73 -11.52 -41.12
N LEU A 314 -29.43 -11.37 -41.41
CA LEU A 314 -28.56 -10.45 -40.67
C LEU A 314 -29.02 -9.00 -40.81
N SER A 315 -29.49 -8.58 -42.00
CA SER A 315 -30.05 -7.23 -42.20
C SER A 315 -31.31 -6.97 -41.36
N VAL A 316 -32.15 -7.98 -41.11
CA VAL A 316 -33.33 -7.87 -40.22
C VAL A 316 -32.89 -7.68 -38.76
N LEU A 317 -31.92 -8.48 -38.29
CA LEU A 317 -31.40 -8.34 -36.93
C LEU A 317 -30.76 -6.96 -36.66
N ILE A 318 -30.06 -6.40 -37.65
CA ILE A 318 -29.48 -5.05 -37.57
C ILE A 318 -30.59 -3.98 -37.46
N ARG A 319 -31.66 -4.09 -38.25
CA ARG A 319 -32.81 -3.15 -38.19
C ARG A 319 -33.54 -3.23 -36.85
N GLU A 320 -33.80 -4.45 -36.35
CA GLU A 320 -34.36 -4.67 -35.01
C GLU A 320 -33.50 -4.05 -33.89
N GLN A 321 -32.20 -3.88 -34.09
CA GLN A 321 -31.31 -3.23 -33.14
C GLN A 321 -31.43 -1.70 -33.18
N GLN A 322 -31.48 -1.11 -34.38
CA GLN A 322 -31.48 0.34 -34.60
C GLN A 322 -32.75 1.04 -34.10
N ASP A 323 -33.94 0.46 -34.31
CA ASP A 323 -35.23 1.06 -33.92
C ASP A 323 -35.36 1.35 -32.40
N VAL A 324 -34.62 0.61 -31.56
CA VAL A 324 -34.64 0.78 -30.10
C VAL A 324 -33.77 1.96 -29.64
N GLY A 325 -32.76 2.35 -30.43
CA GLY A 325 -31.83 3.44 -30.08
C GLY A 325 -32.44 4.86 -30.19
N SER A 326 -33.52 5.03 -30.96
CA SER A 326 -34.02 6.36 -31.33
C SER A 326 -34.92 7.04 -30.28
N ARG A 327 -35.25 6.39 -29.16
CA ARG A 327 -36.21 6.93 -28.16
C ARG A 327 -35.59 7.73 -27.00
N THR A 328 -34.27 7.90 -26.95
CA THR A 328 -33.58 8.32 -25.70
C THR A 328 -32.74 9.60 -25.78
N LYS A 329 -32.97 10.49 -26.76
CA LYS A 329 -32.25 11.79 -26.84
C LYS A 329 -33.11 12.97 -27.32
N THR A 330 -33.81 13.66 -26.40
CA THR A 330 -34.08 15.12 -26.49
C THR A 330 -34.64 15.70 -25.17
N ARG A 331 -33.82 16.46 -24.43
CA ARG A 331 -34.26 17.72 -23.78
C ARG A 331 -33.07 18.52 -23.23
N HIS A 332 -32.85 19.71 -23.79
CA HIS A 332 -31.84 20.65 -23.32
C HIS A 332 -32.37 21.56 -22.18
N LYS A 333 -31.43 22.13 -21.41
CA LYS A 333 -31.65 22.96 -20.22
C LYS A 333 -32.44 24.26 -20.51
N ARG A 334 -33.09 24.80 -19.47
CA ARG A 334 -33.33 26.25 -19.33
C ARG A 334 -32.91 26.69 -17.92
N ILE A 335 -32.16 27.79 -17.86
CA ILE A 335 -31.56 28.34 -16.63
C ILE A 335 -32.63 29.15 -15.87
N ASN A 336 -32.59 29.14 -14.54
CA ASN A 336 -33.07 30.29 -13.77
C ASN A 336 -32.36 30.44 -12.43
N THR A 337 -32.13 31.69 -12.03
CA THR A 337 -31.38 32.09 -10.83
C THR A 337 -32.28 32.25 -9.61
N ARG A 338 -31.76 31.97 -8.40
CA ARG A 338 -31.88 32.83 -7.20
C ARG A 338 -31.04 32.30 -6.04
N LYS A 339 -30.38 33.23 -5.32
CA LYS A 339 -29.66 32.99 -4.07
C LYS A 339 -30.64 32.89 -2.88
N THR A 340 -30.25 32.11 -1.88
CA THR A 340 -30.60 32.39 -0.47
C THR A 340 -29.45 31.93 0.43
N LEU A 341 -28.93 32.86 1.23
CA LEU A 341 -28.19 32.59 2.48
C LEU A 341 -29.22 32.06 3.52
N ILE A 342 -28.93 31.51 4.70
CA ILE A 342 -27.79 31.54 5.66
C ILE A 342 -27.74 30.10 6.29
N ILE A 343 -26.80 29.62 7.13
CA ILE A 343 -26.03 30.13 8.30
C ILE A 343 -24.60 29.53 8.26
N GLU A 344 -23.67 30.06 9.06
CA GLU A 344 -22.24 29.74 9.08
C GLU A 344 -21.84 28.39 9.73
N SER A 345 -21.13 27.58 8.96
CA SER A 345 -19.93 26.85 9.39
C SER A 345 -18.83 27.20 8.37
N CYS A 346 -17.57 27.33 8.76
CA CYS A 346 -16.50 27.78 7.84
C CYS A 346 -16.45 26.89 6.58
N PRO A 347 -16.78 27.40 5.36
CA PRO A 347 -16.95 26.55 4.17
C PRO A 347 -15.64 26.02 3.57
N ASP A 348 -14.52 26.53 4.09
CA ASP A 348 -13.25 26.71 3.39
C ASP A 348 -12.17 25.69 3.84
N ASP A 349 -12.55 24.58 4.48
CA ASP A 349 -11.63 23.54 4.96
C ASP A 349 -11.16 22.54 3.87
N ASP A 350 -11.88 22.46 2.75
CA ASP A 350 -11.61 21.56 1.61
C ASP A 350 -11.61 22.36 0.29
N LEU A 351 -10.50 22.30 -0.46
CA LEU A 351 -10.35 23.03 -1.72
C LEU A 351 -11.36 22.60 -2.79
N VAL A 352 -11.96 21.41 -2.66
CA VAL A 352 -13.01 20.92 -3.57
C VAL A 352 -14.30 21.76 -3.52
N ASN A 353 -14.56 22.46 -2.40
CA ASN A 353 -15.75 23.28 -2.22
C ASN A 353 -15.63 24.69 -2.85
N LEU A 354 -14.44 25.10 -3.31
CA LEU A 354 -14.23 26.42 -3.89
C LEU A 354 -15.05 26.61 -5.18
N GLU A 355 -15.79 27.71 -5.27
CA GLU A 355 -16.62 28.03 -6.44
C GLU A 355 -15.76 28.15 -7.71
N VAL A 356 -14.72 28.99 -7.64
CA VAL A 356 -13.73 29.23 -8.70
C VAL A 356 -12.44 28.48 -8.37
N LEU A 357 -11.94 27.70 -9.33
CA LEU A 357 -10.69 26.97 -9.22
C LEU A 357 -9.60 27.71 -10.00
N ASP A 358 -8.66 28.32 -9.28
CA ASP A 358 -7.52 29.04 -9.85
C ASP A 358 -6.31 28.94 -8.89
N GLU A 359 -5.10 28.97 -9.43
CA GLU A 359 -3.86 28.82 -8.64
C GLU A 359 -3.66 29.96 -7.62
N GLU A 360 -3.92 31.22 -8.00
CA GLU A 360 -3.76 32.37 -7.11
C GLU A 360 -4.80 32.34 -5.97
N ILE A 361 -6.00 31.83 -6.26
CA ILE A 361 -7.04 31.61 -5.24
C ILE A 361 -6.57 30.54 -4.24
N ILE A 362 -6.09 29.40 -4.72
CA ILE A 362 -5.59 28.31 -3.86
C ILE A 362 -4.41 28.79 -2.99
N ILE A 363 -3.46 29.53 -3.54
CA ILE A 363 -2.31 30.05 -2.79
C ILE A 363 -2.73 31.09 -1.75
N THR A 364 -3.58 32.04 -2.13
CA THR A 364 -4.10 33.07 -1.22
C THR A 364 -4.90 32.44 -0.09
N HIS A 365 -5.66 31.39 -0.40
CA HIS A 365 -6.41 30.59 0.55
C HIS A 365 -5.51 29.84 1.55
N LEU A 366 -4.50 29.10 1.06
CA LEU A 366 -3.52 28.42 1.91
C LEU A 366 -2.71 29.41 2.76
N GLN A 367 -2.37 30.59 2.22
CA GLN A 367 -1.67 31.63 2.95
C GLN A 367 -2.51 32.20 4.11
N ARG A 368 -3.80 32.47 3.89
CA ARG A 368 -4.74 32.91 4.95
C ARG A 368 -4.80 31.87 6.08
N ARG A 369 -5.04 30.60 5.73
CA ARG A 369 -5.07 29.50 6.70
C ARG A 369 -3.77 29.36 7.49
N TYR A 370 -2.63 29.50 6.83
CA TYR A 370 -1.32 29.45 7.47
C TYR A 370 -1.09 30.62 8.46
N GLN A 371 -1.59 31.83 8.16
CA GLN A 371 -1.58 32.96 9.09
C GLN A 371 -2.48 32.72 10.32
N GLU A 372 -3.58 31.98 10.14
CA GLU A 372 -4.49 31.53 11.20
C GLU A 372 -4.00 30.27 11.95
N LEU A 373 -2.74 29.84 11.72
CA LEU A 373 -2.13 28.62 12.24
C LEU A 373 -2.81 27.30 11.80
N GLN A 374 -3.72 27.35 10.83
CA GLN A 374 -4.37 26.19 10.21
C GLN A 374 -3.50 25.62 9.09
N ILE A 375 -2.46 24.88 9.47
CA ILE A 375 -1.47 24.30 8.53
C ILE A 375 -2.00 23.16 7.65
N TYR A 376 -3.15 22.59 8.00
CA TYR A 376 -3.76 21.46 7.32
C TYR A 376 -4.96 21.92 6.48
N THR A 377 -5.08 21.40 5.26
CA THR A 377 -6.18 21.70 4.32
C THR A 377 -6.52 20.46 3.52
N TYR A 378 -7.81 20.19 3.29
CA TYR A 378 -8.24 19.02 2.53
C TYR A 378 -8.31 19.26 1.02
N VAL A 379 -8.13 18.17 0.26
CA VAL A 379 -8.44 18.07 -1.17
C VAL A 379 -9.22 16.78 -1.39
N GLY A 380 -10.54 16.84 -1.16
CA GLY A 380 -11.41 15.67 -1.23
C GLY A 380 -11.06 14.63 -0.15
N ASP A 381 -10.37 13.56 -0.53
CA ASP A 381 -9.83 12.56 0.40
C ASP A 381 -8.37 12.84 0.84
N ILE A 382 -7.59 13.56 0.03
CA ILE A 382 -6.18 13.89 0.25
C ILE A 382 -6.00 15.00 1.30
N LEU A 383 -4.84 15.04 1.96
CA LEU A 383 -4.45 16.07 2.92
C LEU A 383 -3.22 16.86 2.44
N ILE A 384 -3.33 18.19 2.42
CA ILE A 384 -2.19 19.12 2.31
C ILE A 384 -1.74 19.52 3.72
N ALA A 385 -0.43 19.57 3.94
CA ALA A 385 0.21 19.99 5.19
C ALA A 385 1.32 21.01 4.90
N LEU A 386 1.18 22.25 5.36
CA LEU A 386 2.24 23.28 5.27
C LEU A 386 3.13 23.20 6.53
N ASN A 387 4.45 23.19 6.38
CA ASN A 387 5.35 23.14 7.54
C ASN A 387 5.28 24.46 8.35
N PRO A 388 4.84 24.48 9.62
CA PRO A 388 4.78 25.71 10.43
C PRO A 388 6.15 26.30 10.80
N PHE A 389 7.22 25.49 10.76
CA PHE A 389 8.53 25.79 11.36
C PHE A 389 8.48 26.17 12.86
N GLN A 390 7.40 25.82 13.56
CA GLN A 390 7.21 26.03 15.00
C GLN A 390 6.29 24.94 15.58
N ASN A 391 6.42 24.67 16.88
CA ASN A 391 5.58 23.69 17.57
C ASN A 391 4.16 24.25 17.78
N LEU A 392 3.15 23.49 17.37
CA LEU A 392 1.74 23.81 17.55
C LEU A 392 1.09 22.85 18.57
N ASN A 393 0.26 23.37 19.47
CA ASN A 393 -0.39 22.61 20.55
C ASN A 393 -1.55 21.69 20.07
N ILE A 394 -1.61 21.35 18.78
CA ILE A 394 -2.69 20.58 18.13
C ILE A 394 -2.49 19.06 18.19
N TYR A 395 -1.33 18.59 18.66
CA TYR A 395 -0.96 17.16 18.68
C TYR A 395 -1.18 16.46 20.03
N SER A 396 -1.92 17.07 20.96
CA SER A 396 -2.10 16.51 22.29
C SER A 396 -2.95 15.22 22.29
N PRO A 397 -2.85 14.38 23.34
CA PRO A 397 -3.74 13.21 23.50
C PRO A 397 -5.23 13.57 23.57
N GLN A 398 -5.58 14.83 23.84
CA GLN A 398 -6.96 15.31 23.80
C GLN A 398 -7.44 15.43 22.34
N PHE A 399 -6.61 15.99 21.44
CA PHE A 399 -6.89 16.00 20.00
C PHE A 399 -6.96 14.58 19.43
N SER A 400 -6.13 13.64 19.89
CA SER A 400 -6.27 12.24 19.50
C SER A 400 -7.62 11.61 19.92
N LYS A 401 -8.28 12.09 20.98
CA LYS A 401 -9.67 11.71 21.29
C LYS A 401 -10.68 12.46 20.42
N LEU A 402 -10.43 13.73 20.12
CA LEU A 402 -11.31 14.58 19.29
C LEU A 402 -11.49 14.03 17.87
N TYR A 403 -10.44 13.46 17.27
CA TYR A 403 -10.51 12.89 15.91
C TYR A 403 -10.93 11.41 15.87
N HIS A 404 -11.02 10.71 17.01
CA HIS A 404 -11.30 9.27 17.02
C HIS A 404 -12.73 8.95 16.57
N GLY A 405 -12.88 8.34 15.39
CA GLY A 405 -14.16 7.90 14.86
C GLY A 405 -15.15 9.03 14.54
N MET A 406 -14.70 10.29 14.49
CA MET A 406 -15.56 11.44 14.21
C MET A 406 -15.73 11.68 12.70
N LYS A 407 -16.69 12.54 12.33
CA LYS A 407 -16.88 12.94 10.93
C LYS A 407 -15.74 13.88 10.49
N ARG A 408 -15.29 13.77 9.24
CA ARG A 408 -14.32 14.69 8.61
C ARG A 408 -14.86 16.12 8.55
N SER A 409 -16.18 16.29 8.47
CA SER A 409 -16.86 17.59 8.49
C SER A 409 -17.18 18.12 9.90
N THR A 410 -16.85 17.40 10.98
CA THR A 410 -17.12 17.84 12.37
C THR A 410 -15.94 18.57 12.99
N ASN A 411 -14.72 18.27 12.54
CA ASN A 411 -13.48 18.87 13.05
C ASN A 411 -12.69 19.46 11.87
N PRO A 412 -11.84 20.48 12.09
CA PRO A 412 -11.00 21.04 11.03
C PRO A 412 -10.00 20.00 10.48
N PRO A 413 -9.41 20.25 9.30
CA PRO A 413 -8.44 19.35 8.70
C PRO A 413 -7.28 19.03 9.63
N HIS A 414 -6.96 17.75 9.77
CA HIS A 414 -5.86 17.32 10.63
C HIS A 414 -5.29 15.97 10.21
N ILE A 415 -4.00 15.76 10.49
CA ILE A 415 -3.30 14.51 10.17
C ILE A 415 -3.88 13.29 10.93
N PHE A 416 -4.35 13.50 12.16
CA PHE A 416 -5.03 12.45 12.94
C PHE A 416 -6.32 11.96 12.27
N ALA A 417 -7.06 12.82 11.55
CA ALA A 417 -8.23 12.41 10.81
C ALA A 417 -7.89 11.49 9.62
N THR A 418 -6.74 11.71 8.95
CA THR A 418 -6.24 10.80 7.91
C THR A 418 -5.81 9.46 8.49
N ALA A 419 -5.17 9.46 9.67
CA ALA A 419 -4.80 8.24 10.39
C ALA A 419 -6.02 7.45 10.90
N ASP A 420 -7.06 8.10 11.47
CA ASP A 420 -8.32 7.42 11.81
C ASP A 420 -9.04 6.93 10.54
N ALA A 421 -9.11 7.71 9.46
CA ALA A 421 -9.71 7.26 8.20
C ALA A 421 -9.05 5.99 7.63
N ALA A 422 -7.72 5.88 7.69
CA ALA A 422 -6.99 4.66 7.33
C ALA A 422 -7.31 3.50 8.30
N TYR A 423 -7.24 3.74 9.62
CA TYR A 423 -7.52 2.72 10.64
C TYR A 423 -8.97 2.18 10.58
N GLN A 424 -9.96 3.07 10.45
CA GLN A 424 -11.37 2.70 10.29
C GLN A 424 -11.61 1.97 8.97
N SER A 425 -10.94 2.38 7.89
CA SER A 425 -10.99 1.67 6.60
C SER A 425 -10.43 0.24 6.72
N MET A 426 -9.28 0.06 7.37
CA MET A 426 -8.69 -1.25 7.65
C MET A 426 -9.68 -2.15 8.41
N VAL A 427 -10.16 -1.71 9.58
CA VAL A 427 -11.05 -2.50 10.45
C VAL A 427 -12.41 -2.78 9.79
N ALA A 428 -12.95 -1.86 8.98
CA ALA A 428 -14.27 -2.02 8.37
C ALA A 428 -14.25 -2.72 7.00
N LEU A 429 -13.13 -2.74 6.27
CA LEU A 429 -13.00 -3.40 4.96
C LEU A 429 -12.24 -4.74 5.03
N SER A 430 -11.51 -5.00 6.12
CA SER A 430 -10.57 -6.11 6.22
C SER A 430 -9.53 -6.13 5.09
N LYS A 431 -9.04 -4.94 4.72
CA LYS A 431 -8.06 -4.71 3.63
C LYS A 431 -6.90 -3.87 4.14
N ASP A 432 -5.67 -4.24 3.78
CA ASP A 432 -4.46 -3.49 4.12
C ASP A 432 -4.53 -2.05 3.59
N GLN A 433 -3.86 -1.12 4.28
CA GLN A 433 -3.84 0.31 3.96
C GLN A 433 -2.40 0.79 3.83
N CYS A 434 -2.17 1.83 3.03
CA CYS A 434 -0.86 2.46 2.88
C CYS A 434 -1.01 3.98 2.97
N ILE A 435 -0.28 4.64 3.87
CA ILE A 435 -0.23 6.10 3.98
C ILE A 435 1.09 6.58 3.36
N ILE A 436 0.99 7.40 2.32
CA ILE A 436 2.11 7.84 1.49
C ILE A 436 2.32 9.34 1.71
N ILE A 437 3.47 9.69 2.26
CA ILE A 437 3.82 11.08 2.60
C ILE A 437 4.86 11.57 1.60
N SER A 438 4.60 12.71 0.96
CA SER A 438 5.42 13.22 -0.15
C SER A 438 5.58 14.73 -0.09
N GLY A 439 6.66 15.25 -0.67
CA GLY A 439 7.05 16.67 -0.60
C GLY A 439 8.57 16.87 -0.61
N GLU A 440 9.02 18.10 -0.80
CA GLU A 440 10.44 18.49 -0.83
C GLU A 440 11.20 18.18 0.49
N SER A 441 12.53 18.23 0.43
CA SER A 441 13.36 18.13 1.64
C SER A 441 13.10 19.32 2.58
N GLY A 442 12.84 19.03 3.86
CA GLY A 442 12.41 20.03 4.86
C GLY A 442 10.90 20.36 4.89
N ALA A 443 10.05 19.73 4.08
CA ALA A 443 8.60 19.99 4.07
C ALA A 443 7.81 19.40 5.27
N GLY A 444 8.44 18.66 6.19
CA GLY A 444 7.78 18.09 7.38
C GLY A 444 7.23 16.66 7.22
N LYS A 445 7.76 15.87 6.27
CA LYS A 445 7.33 14.48 6.02
C LYS A 445 7.54 13.55 7.22
N THR A 446 8.72 13.63 7.84
CA THR A 446 9.13 12.78 8.97
C THR A 446 8.31 13.05 10.22
N GLU A 447 8.05 14.33 10.54
CA GLU A 447 7.12 14.73 11.60
C GLU A 447 5.70 14.22 11.32
N SER A 448 5.23 14.34 10.08
CA SER A 448 3.92 13.82 9.67
C SER A 448 3.84 12.30 9.87
N ALA A 449 4.90 11.56 9.52
CA ALA A 449 4.98 10.12 9.75
C ALA A 449 4.94 9.78 11.26
N HIS A 450 5.70 10.50 12.09
CA HIS A 450 5.72 10.32 13.54
C HIS A 450 4.32 10.51 14.15
N LEU A 451 3.62 11.59 13.78
CA LEU A 451 2.27 11.91 14.25
C LEU A 451 1.23 10.85 13.84
N ILE A 452 1.36 10.29 12.64
CA ILE A 452 0.51 9.17 12.19
C ILE A 452 0.75 7.92 13.05
N VAL A 453 2.01 7.55 13.30
CA VAL A 453 2.36 6.40 14.16
C VAL A 453 1.84 6.60 15.58
N GLN A 454 2.01 7.80 16.14
CA GLN A 454 1.51 8.16 17.46
C GLN A 454 -0.02 7.97 17.57
N HIS A 455 -0.75 8.42 16.54
CA HIS A 455 -2.20 8.30 16.52
C HIS A 455 -2.68 6.87 16.30
N LEU A 456 -2.11 6.12 15.33
CA LEU A 456 -2.44 4.72 15.09
C LEU A 456 -2.17 3.83 16.32
N THR A 457 -1.08 4.10 17.05
CA THR A 457 -0.75 3.40 18.30
C THR A 457 -1.73 3.72 19.43
N PHE A 458 -2.33 4.92 19.43
CA PHE A 458 -3.42 5.30 20.33
C PHE A 458 -4.74 4.63 19.95
N LEU A 459 -5.11 4.65 18.67
CA LEU A 459 -6.34 4.07 18.12
C LEU A 459 -6.41 2.55 18.33
N GLY A 460 -5.31 1.84 18.01
CA GLY A 460 -5.23 0.39 18.10
C GLY A 460 -5.05 -0.17 19.51
N LYS A 461 -5.36 0.62 20.55
CA LYS A 461 -5.47 0.21 21.97
C LYS A 461 -4.48 -0.89 22.37
N ALA A 462 -3.18 -0.63 22.24
CA ALA A 462 -2.16 -1.60 22.58
C ALA A 462 -2.31 -2.06 24.04
N ASN A 463 -2.83 -3.28 24.25
CA ASN A 463 -3.11 -3.84 25.58
C ASN A 463 -1.84 -3.93 26.44
N ASN A 464 -0.67 -4.04 25.79
CA ASN A 464 0.63 -4.00 26.44
C ASN A 464 1.24 -2.59 26.32
N ARG A 465 1.29 -1.86 27.43
CA ARG A 465 1.88 -0.51 27.52
C ARG A 465 3.33 -0.48 27.01
N THR A 466 4.10 -1.54 27.27
CA THR A 466 5.50 -1.65 26.85
C THR A 466 5.64 -1.66 25.33
N LEU A 467 4.78 -2.37 24.59
CA LEU A 467 4.84 -2.42 23.12
C LEU A 467 4.58 -1.04 22.49
N ARG A 468 3.62 -0.29 23.04
CA ARG A 468 3.36 1.10 22.62
C ARG A 468 4.58 1.99 22.83
N GLU A 469 5.21 1.92 24.01
CA GLU A 469 6.39 2.71 24.33
C GLU A 469 7.57 2.32 23.42
N LYS A 470 7.78 1.02 23.17
CA LYS A 470 8.78 0.52 22.20
C LYS A 470 8.59 1.08 20.79
N ILE A 471 7.38 0.98 20.22
CA ILE A 471 7.10 1.44 18.85
C ILE A 471 7.41 2.94 18.68
N LEU A 472 7.14 3.76 19.70
CA LEU A 472 7.39 5.21 19.63
C LEU A 472 8.90 5.55 19.74
N GLN A 473 9.66 4.84 20.58
CA GLN A 473 11.12 5.06 20.75
C GLN A 473 11.97 4.57 19.57
N VAL A 474 11.40 3.78 18.67
CA VAL A 474 12.11 3.30 17.47
C VAL A 474 12.39 4.43 16.48
N ASN A 475 11.51 5.44 16.36
CA ASN A 475 11.73 6.56 15.44
C ASN A 475 13.00 7.37 15.81
N PRO A 476 13.18 7.91 17.04
CA PRO A 476 14.41 8.60 17.43
C PRO A 476 15.68 7.76 17.22
N LEU A 477 15.63 6.46 17.54
CA LEU A 477 16.79 5.58 17.36
C LEU A 477 17.19 5.43 15.88
N VAL A 478 16.24 5.13 15.01
CA VAL A 478 16.55 4.98 13.57
C VAL A 478 16.92 6.32 12.95
N GLU A 479 16.36 7.43 13.41
CA GLU A 479 16.72 8.78 12.95
C GLU A 479 18.13 9.21 13.35
N ALA A 480 18.62 8.86 14.55
CA ALA A 480 20.01 9.12 14.92
C ALA A 480 21.02 8.45 13.97
N PHE A 481 20.71 7.25 13.47
CA PHE A 481 21.56 6.50 12.54
C PHE A 481 21.26 6.77 11.05
N GLY A 482 20.07 7.28 10.71
CA GLY A 482 19.59 7.43 9.34
C GLY A 482 19.43 8.88 8.86
N ASN A 483 19.41 9.85 9.76
CA ASN A 483 19.28 11.27 9.44
C ASN A 483 20.62 12.01 9.59
N ALA A 484 20.75 13.12 8.87
CA ALA A 484 21.89 14.03 8.94
C ALA A 484 21.48 15.48 8.63
N CYS A 485 22.33 16.43 9.04
CA CYS A 485 22.18 17.84 8.68
C CYS A 485 22.71 18.08 7.26
N THR A 486 21.84 18.60 6.39
CA THR A 486 22.13 19.06 5.03
C THR A 486 22.03 20.58 4.97
N ALA A 487 22.44 21.18 3.85
CA ALA A 487 22.26 22.62 3.64
C ALA A 487 20.78 23.07 3.72
N ILE A 488 19.82 22.19 3.44
CA ILE A 488 18.39 22.52 3.32
C ILE A 488 17.59 22.14 4.58
N ASN A 489 17.99 21.10 5.31
CA ASN A 489 17.31 20.61 6.52
C ASN A 489 18.32 20.00 7.52
N ASP A 490 18.23 20.38 8.79
CA ASP A 490 19.17 19.93 9.83
C ASP A 490 18.90 18.51 10.36
N ASN A 491 17.66 18.00 10.23
CA ASN A 491 17.30 16.62 10.53
C ASN A 491 16.72 15.98 9.25
N SER A 492 17.56 15.77 8.24
CA SER A 492 17.13 15.20 6.96
C SER A 492 17.33 13.69 6.94
N SER A 493 16.25 12.92 6.75
CA SER A 493 16.38 11.48 6.47
C SER A 493 17.18 11.23 5.20
N ARG A 494 18.24 10.41 5.33
CA ARG A 494 19.17 10.01 4.25
C ARG A 494 18.98 8.53 3.86
N PHE A 495 17.79 7.99 4.14
CA PHE A 495 17.30 6.67 3.78
C PHE A 495 15.77 6.74 3.67
N GLY A 496 15.14 5.80 2.97
CA GLY A 496 13.68 5.62 2.97
C GLY A 496 13.25 4.63 4.05
N LYS A 497 12.24 4.99 4.85
CA LYS A 497 11.61 4.11 5.84
C LYS A 497 10.18 3.75 5.43
N TYR A 498 9.90 2.45 5.37
CA TYR A 498 8.55 1.92 5.26
C TYR A 498 8.21 1.16 6.55
N LEU A 499 7.30 1.71 7.33
CA LEU A 499 6.86 1.16 8.61
C LEU A 499 5.51 0.46 8.43
N GLU A 500 5.51 -0.85 8.64
CA GLU A 500 4.33 -1.73 8.60
C GLU A 500 3.83 -1.90 10.04
N MET A 501 2.73 -1.24 10.41
CA MET A 501 2.03 -1.48 11.67
C MET A 501 1.07 -2.65 11.51
N GLN A 502 1.19 -3.66 12.38
CA GLN A 502 0.42 -4.91 12.30
C GLN A 502 -0.71 -4.92 13.33
N PHE A 503 -1.92 -5.23 12.88
CA PHE A 503 -3.13 -5.22 13.70
C PHE A 503 -3.87 -6.57 13.65
N THR A 504 -4.53 -6.92 14.75
CA THR A 504 -5.53 -7.99 14.78
C THR A 504 -6.74 -7.59 13.94
N PRO A 505 -7.58 -8.54 13.48
CA PRO A 505 -8.87 -8.22 12.87
C PRO A 505 -9.82 -7.40 13.76
N ALA A 506 -9.60 -7.38 15.08
CA ALA A 506 -10.32 -6.54 16.04
C ALA A 506 -9.74 -5.11 16.16
N GLY A 507 -8.69 -4.78 15.40
CA GLY A 507 -8.03 -3.47 15.39
C GLY A 507 -6.95 -3.26 16.47
N ALA A 508 -6.57 -4.29 17.23
CA ALA A 508 -5.54 -4.14 18.27
C ALA A 508 -4.12 -4.25 17.68
N VAL A 509 -3.18 -3.39 18.08
CA VAL A 509 -1.77 -3.47 17.64
C VAL A 509 -1.13 -4.77 18.12
N MET A 510 -0.63 -5.59 17.19
CA MET A 510 0.14 -6.81 17.48
C MET A 510 1.65 -6.55 17.52
N GLY A 511 2.14 -5.66 16.66
CA GLY A 511 3.56 -5.41 16.47
C GLY A 511 3.81 -4.43 15.34
N ALA A 512 5.08 -4.22 14.99
CA ALA A 512 5.47 -3.36 13.89
C ALA A 512 6.76 -3.87 13.22
N LYS A 513 6.95 -3.50 11.96
CA LYS A 513 8.11 -3.89 11.15
C LYS A 513 8.57 -2.73 10.28
N ILE A 514 9.88 -2.48 10.24
CA ILE A 514 10.50 -1.44 9.43
C ILE A 514 11.26 -2.10 8.28
N SER A 515 11.00 -1.65 7.06
CA SER A 515 11.87 -1.88 5.91
C SER A 515 12.68 -0.62 5.62
N GLU A 516 14.01 -0.76 5.61
CA GLU A 516 14.96 0.27 5.20
C GLU A 516 15.24 0.19 3.69
N TYR A 517 15.42 1.34 3.05
CA TYR A 517 15.87 1.40 1.65
C TYR A 517 16.84 2.57 1.46
N LEU A 518 17.78 2.40 0.53
CA LEU A 518 18.52 3.51 -0.09
C LEU A 518 19.26 4.44 0.90
N LEU A 519 19.98 3.86 1.86
CA LEU A 519 20.86 4.60 2.78
C LEU A 519 22.03 5.27 2.02
N GLU A 520 22.24 6.57 2.24
CA GLU A 520 23.34 7.37 1.70
C GLU A 520 24.70 7.05 2.37
N LYS A 521 25.22 5.84 2.17
CA LYS A 521 26.44 5.33 2.82
C LYS A 521 27.67 6.23 2.61
N SER A 522 27.78 6.90 1.47
CA SER A 522 28.91 7.79 1.14
C SER A 522 29.05 8.99 2.09
N ARG A 523 27.97 9.41 2.77
CA ARG A 523 28.01 10.45 3.81
C ARG A 523 28.93 10.09 4.99
N VAL A 524 29.15 8.79 5.24
CA VAL A 524 30.05 8.32 6.32
C VAL A 524 31.47 8.83 6.11
N ILE A 525 31.96 8.83 4.86
CA ILE A 525 33.36 9.13 4.51
C ILE A 525 33.58 10.58 4.09
N LYS A 526 32.56 11.24 3.51
CA LYS A 526 32.70 12.58 2.92
C LYS A 526 31.38 13.32 2.90
N GLN A 527 31.38 14.57 3.35
CA GLN A 527 30.20 15.44 3.39
C GLN A 527 30.40 16.65 2.47
N ALA A 528 29.31 17.24 1.99
CA ALA A 528 29.38 18.48 1.21
C ALA A 528 29.63 19.70 2.11
N THR A 529 30.07 20.82 1.52
CA THR A 529 30.36 22.06 2.25
C THR A 529 29.12 22.58 2.98
N GLY A 530 29.17 22.61 4.32
CA GLY A 530 28.05 23.03 5.16
C GLY A 530 27.14 21.89 5.63
N GLU A 531 27.41 20.64 5.24
CA GLU A 531 26.69 19.46 5.73
C GLU A 531 27.45 18.75 6.86
N LYS A 532 26.74 17.87 7.57
CA LYS A 532 27.29 16.99 8.61
C LYS A 532 27.16 15.51 8.24
N ASN A 533 27.88 14.67 8.97
CA ASN A 533 27.73 13.22 8.95
C ASN A 533 26.41 12.81 9.65
N PHE A 534 26.11 11.51 9.75
CA PHE A 534 24.97 11.00 10.52
C PHE A 534 25.03 11.43 12.00
N HIS A 535 23.89 11.75 12.59
CA HIS A 535 23.82 12.34 13.93
C HIS A 535 24.48 11.48 15.02
N ILE A 536 24.36 10.16 14.93
CA ILE A 536 24.94 9.20 15.88
C ILE A 536 26.45 9.37 16.09
N PHE A 537 27.22 9.77 15.07
CA PHE A 537 28.66 10.02 15.21
C PHE A 537 28.96 11.21 16.12
N TYR A 538 28.12 12.24 16.08
CA TYR A 538 28.23 13.41 16.98
C TYR A 538 27.74 13.07 18.38
N TYR A 539 26.62 12.36 18.51
CA TYR A 539 26.05 11.96 19.80
C TYR A 539 26.99 11.04 20.58
N ILE A 540 27.56 10.01 19.96
CA ILE A 540 28.52 9.11 20.61
C ILE A 540 29.79 9.86 21.02
N TYR A 541 30.33 10.71 20.15
CA TYR A 541 31.55 11.44 20.49
C TYR A 541 31.35 12.40 21.67
N ALA A 542 30.22 13.14 21.69
CA ALA A 542 29.84 13.99 22.83
C ALA A 542 29.62 13.16 24.11
N GLY A 543 28.75 12.15 24.06
CA GLY A 543 28.41 11.32 25.21
C GLY A 543 29.63 10.64 25.84
N LEU A 544 30.52 10.06 25.02
CA LEU A 544 31.76 9.46 25.50
C LEU A 544 32.75 10.49 26.07
N TYR A 545 32.71 11.75 25.62
CA TYR A 545 33.51 12.84 26.19
C TYR A 545 33.02 13.19 27.60
N HIS A 546 31.72 13.47 27.76
CA HIS A 546 31.13 13.83 29.06
C HIS A 546 31.19 12.69 30.08
N GLN A 547 31.13 11.43 29.63
CA GLN A 547 31.24 10.24 30.49
C GLN A 547 32.70 9.78 30.74
N ASP A 548 33.73 10.57 30.38
CA ASP A 548 35.19 10.24 30.40
C ASP A 548 35.56 8.85 29.84
N ASN A 549 34.75 8.36 28.90
CA ASN A 549 34.90 7.03 28.29
C ASN A 549 35.65 7.05 26.95
N LEU A 550 36.06 8.21 26.41
CA LEU A 550 36.80 8.30 25.14
C LEU A 550 38.06 7.41 25.11
N LYS A 551 38.81 7.32 26.21
CA LYS A 551 39.99 6.46 26.33
C LYS A 551 39.65 4.97 26.13
N LYS A 552 38.51 4.52 26.67
CA LYS A 552 38.03 3.13 26.55
C LYS A 552 37.69 2.76 25.10
N TYR A 553 37.21 3.73 24.32
CA TYR A 553 36.91 3.57 22.90
C TYR A 553 38.02 4.11 21.97
N ARG A 554 39.20 4.40 22.52
CA ARG A 554 40.39 4.89 21.79
C ARG A 554 40.09 6.01 20.78
N LEU A 555 39.32 7.00 21.22
CA LEU A 555 39.02 8.19 20.41
C LEU A 555 39.92 9.37 20.85
N PRO A 556 40.40 10.21 19.91
CA PRO A 556 41.30 11.32 20.21
C PRO A 556 40.58 12.45 20.97
N ASN A 557 41.11 12.91 22.11
CA ASN A 557 40.48 13.98 22.91
C ASN A 557 40.71 15.41 22.35
N LYS A 558 41.69 15.63 21.47
CA LYS A 558 42.15 16.98 21.05
C LYS A 558 41.89 17.30 19.57
N THR A 559 41.78 16.28 18.73
CA THR A 559 41.62 16.41 17.27
C THR A 559 40.34 15.70 16.84
N ALA A 560 39.57 16.31 15.94
CA ALA A 560 38.38 15.66 15.40
C ALA A 560 38.78 14.49 14.50
N PRO A 561 38.11 13.31 14.59
CA PRO A 561 38.28 12.24 13.61
C PRO A 561 37.95 12.73 12.20
N ARG A 562 38.70 12.27 11.18
CA ARG A 562 38.63 12.76 9.79
C ARG A 562 37.22 12.77 9.21
N TYR A 563 36.42 11.75 9.50
CA TYR A 563 35.04 11.61 9.03
C TYR A 563 34.02 12.54 9.71
N ILE A 564 34.39 13.23 10.80
CA ILE A 564 33.57 14.22 11.53
C ILE A 564 34.12 15.65 11.31
N ALA A 565 35.43 15.77 11.03
CA ALA A 565 36.13 17.03 10.86
C ALA A 565 35.56 17.87 9.70
N CYS A 566 35.01 19.05 10.02
CA CYS A 566 34.66 20.05 9.02
C CYS A 566 35.84 21.01 8.79
N VAL A 567 35.95 21.51 7.56
CA VAL A 567 37.02 22.40 7.04
C VAL A 567 37.29 23.62 7.94
N ASN A 568 36.31 24.06 8.74
CA ASN A 568 36.40 25.26 9.57
C ASN A 568 36.93 25.03 11.01
N GLY A 569 37.28 23.80 11.41
CA GLY A 569 37.93 23.49 12.70
C GLY A 569 37.10 23.66 13.99
N LYS A 570 36.04 24.47 13.98
CA LYS A 570 35.19 24.79 15.16
C LYS A 570 34.37 23.62 15.71
N VAL A 571 34.19 22.55 14.93
CA VAL A 571 33.29 21.43 15.25
C VAL A 571 33.59 20.78 16.61
N MET A 572 34.85 20.71 17.04
CA MET A 572 35.20 20.17 18.37
C MET A 572 34.66 21.03 19.52
N GLN A 573 34.76 22.36 19.40
CA GLN A 573 34.21 23.27 20.40
C GLN A 573 32.69 23.19 20.41
N ASP A 574 32.05 23.19 19.22
CA ASP A 574 30.59 23.09 19.09
C ASP A 574 30.04 21.76 19.66
N ILE A 575 30.76 20.64 19.50
CA ILE A 575 30.34 19.34 20.06
C ILE A 575 30.49 19.32 21.59
N ILE A 576 31.63 19.78 22.11
CA ILE A 576 31.98 19.70 23.55
C ILE A 576 31.23 20.74 24.40
N SER A 577 30.86 21.90 23.85
CA SER A 577 30.10 22.92 24.59
C SER A 577 28.58 22.77 24.49
N SER A 578 28.08 21.98 23.54
CA SER A 578 26.65 21.87 23.26
C SER A 578 25.99 20.77 24.10
N LYS A 579 25.44 21.16 25.25
CA LYS A 579 24.58 20.33 26.11
C LYS A 579 23.48 19.56 25.36
N LEU A 580 23.01 20.09 24.22
CA LEU A 580 22.06 19.42 23.34
C LEU A 580 22.56 18.05 22.83
N TYR A 581 23.86 17.86 22.56
CA TYR A 581 24.37 16.57 22.09
C TYR A 581 24.47 15.53 23.20
N GLU A 582 24.72 15.96 24.44
CA GLU A 582 24.67 15.13 25.66
C GLU A 582 23.24 14.65 25.91
N GLU A 583 22.27 15.58 25.96
CA GLU A 583 20.84 15.26 26.14
C GLU A 583 20.27 14.33 25.05
N GLN A 584 20.73 14.47 23.80
CA GLN A 584 20.37 13.55 22.70
C GLN A 584 21.07 12.20 22.82
N PHE A 585 22.30 12.12 23.33
CA PHE A 585 22.96 10.84 23.57
C PHE A 585 22.25 10.04 24.66
N ASP A 586 21.91 10.68 25.78
CA ASP A 586 21.14 10.06 26.86
C ASP A 586 19.79 9.54 26.36
N ALA A 587 19.08 10.33 25.55
CA ALA A 587 17.84 9.90 24.90
C ALA A 587 18.01 8.65 24.02
N ILE A 588 19.16 8.49 23.33
CA ILE A 588 19.47 7.30 22.52
C ILE A 588 19.85 6.10 23.40
N GLN A 589 20.56 6.30 24.52
CA GLN A 589 20.77 5.24 25.52
C GLN A 589 19.45 4.73 26.10
N ASP A 590 18.52 5.65 26.38
CA ASP A 590 17.15 5.35 26.81
C ASP A 590 16.35 4.58 25.74
N CYS A 591 16.46 4.96 24.46
CA CYS A 591 15.85 4.23 23.35
C CYS A 591 16.32 2.77 23.29
N PHE A 592 17.64 2.53 23.35
CA PHE A 592 18.19 1.16 23.35
C PHE A 592 17.64 0.32 24.51
N ARG A 593 17.60 0.91 25.72
CA ARG A 593 17.08 0.27 26.94
C ARG A 593 15.59 -0.05 26.85
N ILE A 594 14.76 0.88 26.37
CA ILE A 594 13.30 0.71 26.27
C ILE A 594 12.95 -0.34 25.19
N ILE A 595 13.62 -0.31 24.03
CA ILE A 595 13.38 -1.27 22.95
C ILE A 595 13.79 -2.70 23.38
N GLY A 596 14.86 -2.82 24.16
CA GLY A 596 15.33 -4.08 24.76
C GLY A 596 16.59 -4.65 24.10
N PHE A 597 17.51 -3.78 23.68
CA PHE A 597 18.88 -4.19 23.32
C PHE A 597 19.66 -4.53 24.59
N THR A 598 20.60 -5.48 24.51
CA THR A 598 21.49 -5.78 25.64
C THR A 598 22.66 -4.78 25.72
N GLU A 599 23.24 -4.59 26.90
CA GLU A 599 24.40 -3.71 27.05
C GLU A 599 25.62 -4.20 26.24
N GLU A 600 25.76 -5.53 26.07
CA GLU A 600 26.77 -6.14 25.20
C GLU A 600 26.57 -5.76 23.72
N GLU A 601 25.32 -5.76 23.25
CA GLU A 601 24.97 -5.33 21.89
C GLU A 601 25.27 -3.85 21.69
N VAL A 602 24.86 -2.98 22.63
CA VAL A 602 25.10 -1.53 22.56
C VAL A 602 26.60 -1.19 22.61
N ASN A 603 27.37 -1.83 23.49
CA ASN A 603 28.83 -1.70 23.54
C ASN A 603 29.48 -2.14 22.21
N SER A 604 28.99 -3.24 21.62
CA SER A 604 29.46 -3.72 20.30
C SER A 604 29.16 -2.72 19.18
N VAL A 605 27.98 -2.08 19.19
CA VAL A 605 27.61 -0.99 18.26
C VAL A 605 28.56 0.21 18.44
N TYR A 606 28.83 0.64 19.67
CA TYR A 606 29.73 1.77 19.95
C TYR A 606 31.19 1.48 19.57
N ARG A 607 31.66 0.24 19.77
CA ARG A 607 32.99 -0.21 19.29
C ARG A 607 33.11 -0.14 17.78
N ILE A 608 32.11 -0.62 17.03
CA ILE A 608 32.14 -0.58 15.56
C ILE A 608 32.10 0.87 15.05
N LEU A 609 31.29 1.76 15.66
CA LEU A 609 31.23 3.17 15.27
C LEU A 609 32.53 3.91 15.58
N SER A 610 33.13 3.69 16.75
CA SER A 610 34.45 4.24 17.10
C SER A 610 35.57 3.64 16.23
N GLY A 611 35.43 2.38 15.83
CA GLY A 611 36.29 1.71 14.86
C GLY A 611 36.25 2.40 13.50
N ILE A 612 35.06 2.70 12.96
CA ILE A 612 34.89 3.46 11.70
C ILE A 612 35.56 4.83 11.78
N LEU A 613 35.43 5.54 12.91
CA LEU A 613 36.07 6.85 13.10
C LEU A 613 37.60 6.77 13.12
N ASN A 614 38.17 5.76 13.77
CA ASN A 614 39.61 5.51 13.74
C ASN A 614 40.09 5.02 12.36
N THR A 615 39.32 4.17 11.67
CA THR A 615 39.62 3.75 10.29
C THR A 615 39.76 4.96 9.37
N GLY A 616 38.94 6.01 9.53
CA GLY A 616 39.06 7.25 8.77
C GLY A 616 40.32 8.05 9.03
N ASN A 617 40.99 7.86 10.17
CA ASN A 617 42.25 8.53 10.50
C ASN A 617 43.48 7.83 9.89
N ILE A 618 43.33 6.62 9.31
CA ILE A 618 44.44 5.92 8.66
C ILE A 618 44.84 6.70 7.39
N GLU A 619 46.09 7.14 7.36
CA GLU A 619 46.71 7.80 6.22
C GLU A 619 47.64 6.85 5.47
N PHE A 620 47.89 7.13 4.19
CA PHE A 620 48.74 6.32 3.31
C PHE A 620 49.77 7.21 2.62
N THR A 621 51.01 6.74 2.54
CA THR A 621 52.12 7.41 1.85
C THR A 621 52.71 6.50 0.77
N SER A 622 53.32 7.09 -0.26
CA SER A 622 53.97 6.37 -1.35
C SER A 622 55.45 6.12 -1.04
N THR A 623 55.86 4.85 -0.99
CA THR A 623 57.28 4.49 -0.77
C THR A 623 57.92 4.05 -2.08
N SER A 624 58.92 4.81 -2.54
CA SER A 624 59.68 4.50 -3.76
C SER A 624 60.82 3.52 -3.47
N SER A 625 60.70 2.28 -3.94
CA SER A 625 61.76 1.26 -3.86
C SER A 625 62.36 0.96 -5.24
N GLN A 626 63.61 0.49 -5.30
CA GLN A 626 64.38 0.36 -6.56
C GLN A 626 63.76 -0.56 -7.63
N HIS A 627 62.76 -1.38 -7.29
CA HIS A 627 62.10 -2.31 -8.21
C HIS A 627 60.56 -2.23 -8.22
N GLN A 628 59.94 -1.36 -7.41
CA GLN A 628 58.50 -1.11 -7.41
C GLN A 628 58.22 0.37 -7.16
N SER A 629 57.72 1.07 -8.19
CA SER A 629 56.98 2.32 -8.04
C SER A 629 55.54 2.01 -7.59
N ASP A 630 54.98 2.91 -6.78
CA ASP A 630 53.57 2.95 -6.37
C ASP A 630 53.10 1.96 -5.27
N LYS A 631 53.98 1.53 -4.36
CA LYS A 631 53.55 0.86 -3.10
C LYS A 631 53.01 1.88 -2.09
N SER A 632 51.80 1.66 -1.56
CA SER A 632 51.27 2.36 -0.38
C SER A 632 51.78 1.77 0.93
N GLU A 633 52.19 2.60 1.87
CA GLU A 633 52.50 2.23 3.26
C GLU A 633 51.76 3.14 4.24
N VAL A 634 51.53 2.65 5.47
CA VAL A 634 50.88 3.41 6.55
C VAL A 634 51.98 4.03 7.42
N PRO A 635 52.13 5.37 7.48
CA PRO A 635 53.23 6.00 8.21
C PRO A 635 52.99 6.09 9.72
N ASP A 636 51.73 6.10 10.15
CA ASP A 636 51.31 6.13 11.55
C ASP A 636 50.46 4.90 11.89
N SER A 637 51.03 4.01 12.70
CA SER A 637 50.37 2.79 13.16
C SER A 637 49.29 3.07 14.21
N GLU A 638 49.31 4.22 14.91
CA GLU A 638 48.41 4.44 16.06
C GLU A 638 46.93 4.38 15.65
N ALA A 639 46.56 5.03 14.53
CA ALA A 639 45.20 4.99 13.99
C ALA A 639 44.78 3.58 13.54
N LEU A 640 45.72 2.82 12.94
CA LEU A 640 45.53 1.45 12.48
C LEU A 640 45.33 0.48 13.65
N ASP A 641 46.23 0.50 14.64
CA ASP A 641 46.18 -0.33 15.85
C ASP A 641 44.94 -0.02 16.70
N ASN A 642 44.51 1.25 16.75
CA ASN A 642 43.27 1.64 17.41
C ASN A 642 42.03 1.11 16.67
N ALA A 643 41.99 1.21 15.34
CA ALA A 643 40.91 0.62 14.54
C ALA A 643 40.87 -0.92 14.68
N ALA A 644 42.02 -1.58 14.59
CA ALA A 644 42.16 -3.03 14.71
C ALA A 644 41.69 -3.53 16.09
N ALA A 645 42.12 -2.88 17.18
CA ALA A 645 41.70 -3.24 18.53
C ALA A 645 40.19 -3.06 18.78
N LEU A 646 39.58 -1.99 18.25
CA LEU A 646 38.14 -1.72 18.39
C LEU A 646 37.28 -2.70 17.57
N LEU A 647 37.74 -3.07 16.38
CA LEU A 647 37.14 -4.11 15.55
C LEU A 647 37.52 -5.52 15.99
N SER A 648 38.45 -5.67 16.94
CA SER A 648 38.96 -6.93 17.49
C SER A 648 39.50 -7.88 16.40
N ILE A 649 40.39 -7.34 15.56
CA ILE A 649 41.12 -8.00 14.46
C ILE A 649 42.63 -7.73 14.59
N GLY A 650 43.48 -8.52 13.93
CA GLY A 650 44.92 -8.27 13.89
C GLY A 650 45.27 -7.00 13.11
N SER A 651 46.19 -6.16 13.63
CA SER A 651 46.60 -4.93 12.93
C SER A 651 47.46 -5.21 11.70
N GLU A 652 48.35 -6.21 11.75
CA GLU A 652 49.11 -6.67 10.57
C GLU A 652 48.18 -7.20 9.46
N GLU A 653 47.19 -8.04 9.80
CA GLU A 653 46.18 -8.54 8.84
C GLU A 653 45.39 -7.40 8.19
N LEU A 654 44.99 -6.39 8.99
CA LEU A 654 44.30 -5.21 8.51
C LEU A 654 45.18 -4.36 7.59
N GLN A 655 46.47 -4.18 7.93
CA GLN A 655 47.41 -3.43 7.10
C GLN A 655 47.64 -4.11 5.75
N GLU A 656 47.83 -5.43 5.74
CA GLU A 656 48.02 -6.18 4.50
C GLU A 656 46.78 -6.07 3.59
N ALA A 657 45.57 -6.24 4.15
CA ALA A 657 44.32 -6.16 3.40
C ALA A 657 43.96 -4.74 2.91
N LEU A 658 44.52 -3.68 3.51
CA LEU A 658 44.39 -2.29 3.03
C LEU A 658 45.44 -1.95 1.96
N THR A 659 46.70 -2.35 2.18
CA THR A 659 47.86 -1.95 1.36
C THR A 659 48.18 -2.90 0.21
N SER A 660 47.55 -4.08 0.17
CA SER A 660 47.65 -5.06 -0.91
C SER A 660 46.27 -5.57 -1.30
N HIS A 661 46.17 -6.20 -2.48
CA HIS A 661 45.02 -7.04 -2.81
C HIS A 661 45.48 -8.34 -3.48
N CYS A 662 44.72 -9.40 -3.23
CA CYS A 662 44.96 -10.72 -3.76
C CYS A 662 44.03 -11.00 -4.95
N VAL A 663 44.60 -11.37 -6.10
CA VAL A 663 43.83 -11.84 -7.27
C VAL A 663 44.16 -13.29 -7.55
N VAL A 664 43.18 -14.17 -7.40
CA VAL A 664 43.28 -15.54 -7.88
C VAL A 664 42.89 -15.60 -9.35
N THR A 665 43.86 -15.88 -10.23
CA THR A 665 43.63 -16.09 -11.66
C THR A 665 44.07 -17.49 -12.07
N ARG A 666 43.13 -18.31 -12.59
CA ARG A 666 43.40 -19.67 -13.10
C ARG A 666 44.10 -20.61 -12.09
N GLY A 667 43.86 -20.40 -10.79
CA GLY A 667 44.48 -21.18 -9.71
C GLY A 667 45.78 -20.61 -9.15
N GLU A 668 46.35 -19.57 -9.77
CA GLU A 668 47.50 -18.83 -9.24
C GLU A 668 47.05 -17.62 -8.41
N THR A 669 47.64 -17.48 -7.22
CA THR A 669 47.36 -16.41 -6.27
C THR A 669 48.37 -15.28 -6.46
N ILE A 670 47.95 -14.18 -7.13
CA ILE A 670 48.81 -13.03 -7.40
C ILE A 670 48.51 -11.93 -6.38
N ILE A 671 49.44 -11.70 -5.44
CA ILE A 671 49.39 -10.56 -4.52
C ILE A 671 49.97 -9.33 -5.24
N ARG A 672 49.23 -8.22 -5.22
CA ARG A 672 49.69 -6.92 -5.75
C ARG A 672 49.49 -5.83 -4.70
N THR A 673 50.51 -5.01 -4.51
CA THR A 673 50.45 -3.80 -3.69
C THR A 673 49.45 -2.80 -4.29
N ASN A 674 48.75 -2.08 -3.41
CA ASN A 674 47.83 -1.01 -3.78
C ASN A 674 48.58 0.32 -3.90
N THR A 675 48.07 1.21 -4.74
CA THR A 675 48.48 2.62 -4.80
C THR A 675 47.83 3.38 -3.63
N VAL A 676 48.35 4.56 -3.30
CA VAL A 676 47.80 5.43 -2.23
C VAL A 676 46.29 5.70 -2.42
N ASP A 677 45.87 6.02 -3.65
CA ASP A 677 44.45 6.24 -3.97
C ASP A 677 43.61 4.98 -3.76
N LYS A 678 44.08 3.82 -4.24
CA LYS A 678 43.36 2.55 -4.07
C LYS A 678 43.27 2.13 -2.61
N ALA A 679 44.34 2.29 -1.83
CA ALA A 679 44.31 1.99 -0.39
C ALA A 679 43.30 2.90 0.34
N THR A 680 43.21 4.17 -0.07
CA THR A 680 42.21 5.14 0.39
C THR A 680 40.79 4.68 0.03
N ASP A 681 40.55 4.27 -1.22
CA ASP A 681 39.25 3.75 -1.67
C ASP A 681 38.83 2.48 -0.91
N VAL A 682 39.79 1.58 -0.60
CA VAL A 682 39.52 0.35 0.17
C VAL A 682 39.17 0.66 1.63
N ARG A 683 39.89 1.58 2.29
CA ARG A 683 39.57 2.10 3.63
C ARG A 683 38.17 2.71 3.67
N ASP A 684 37.81 3.48 2.65
CA ASP A 684 36.53 4.16 2.54
C ASP A 684 35.39 3.17 2.20
N ALA A 685 35.65 2.17 1.35
CA ALA A 685 34.75 1.05 1.06
C ALA A 685 34.47 0.20 2.31
N MET A 686 35.50 -0.13 3.09
CA MET A 686 35.40 -0.80 4.39
C MET A 686 34.50 0.00 5.34
N SER A 687 34.76 1.30 5.45
CA SER A 687 34.00 2.21 6.33
C SER A 687 32.51 2.30 5.96
N LYS A 688 32.19 2.45 4.66
CA LYS A 688 30.82 2.41 4.11
C LYS A 688 30.14 1.06 4.35
N ALA A 689 30.87 -0.05 4.19
CA ALA A 689 30.33 -1.40 4.34
C ALA A 689 30.04 -1.75 5.81
N LEU A 690 30.93 -1.37 6.74
CA LEU A 690 30.73 -1.49 8.19
C LEU A 690 29.46 -0.77 8.61
N TYR A 691 29.33 0.52 8.28
CA TYR A 691 28.16 1.33 8.66
C TYR A 691 26.86 0.80 8.05
N GLY A 692 26.87 0.51 6.74
CA GLY A 692 25.67 0.03 6.04
C GLY A 692 25.16 -1.33 6.55
N ARG A 693 26.07 -2.25 6.92
CA ARG A 693 25.68 -3.53 7.52
C ARG A 693 25.23 -3.38 8.98
N LEU A 694 25.88 -2.49 9.74
CA LEU A 694 25.51 -2.19 11.12
C LEU A 694 24.09 -1.60 11.20
N PHE A 695 23.77 -0.61 10.36
CA PHE A 695 22.41 -0.05 10.26
C PHE A 695 21.37 -1.13 9.96
N SER A 696 21.66 -1.96 8.95
CA SER A 696 20.80 -3.08 8.56
C SER A 696 20.60 -4.11 9.67
N TRP A 697 21.64 -4.37 10.48
CA TRP A 697 21.52 -5.21 11.67
C TRP A 697 20.67 -4.55 12.77
N ILE A 698 20.82 -3.24 13.02
CA ILE A 698 19.99 -2.52 14.00
C ILE A 698 18.51 -2.58 13.61
N VAL A 699 18.17 -2.33 12.33
CA VAL A 699 16.79 -2.44 11.84
C VAL A 699 16.27 -3.88 11.93
N ASN A 700 17.07 -4.88 11.57
CA ASN A 700 16.71 -6.30 11.75
C ASN A 700 16.51 -6.67 13.24
N ARG A 701 17.32 -6.12 14.16
CA ARG A 701 17.23 -6.36 15.60
C ARG A 701 15.98 -5.71 16.20
N ILE A 702 15.68 -4.47 15.82
CA ILE A 702 14.41 -3.80 16.13
C ILE A 702 13.23 -4.65 15.64
N ASN A 703 13.24 -5.11 14.39
CA ASN A 703 12.19 -5.95 13.82
C ASN A 703 12.02 -7.30 14.56
N ALA A 704 13.07 -7.84 15.15
CA ALA A 704 12.99 -9.05 15.98
C ALA A 704 12.42 -8.76 17.38
N LEU A 705 12.65 -7.56 17.93
CA LEU A 705 12.15 -7.11 19.24
C LEU A 705 10.72 -6.55 19.21
N LEU A 706 10.19 -6.22 18.02
CA LEU A 706 8.83 -5.74 17.77
C LEU A 706 7.86 -6.80 17.22
N GLN A 707 8.34 -8.01 16.93
CA GLN A 707 7.50 -9.11 16.45
C GLN A 707 6.59 -9.65 17.59
N PRO A 708 5.33 -10.00 17.30
CA PRO A 708 4.45 -10.62 18.29
C PRO A 708 4.95 -12.03 18.65
N ASP A 709 4.71 -12.44 19.90
CA ASP A 709 5.09 -13.77 20.39
C ASP A 709 4.47 -14.89 19.53
N THR A 710 5.33 -15.77 19.02
CA THR A 710 4.97 -16.83 18.05
C THR A 710 3.91 -17.82 18.53
N ASN A 711 3.57 -17.81 19.83
CA ASN A 711 2.60 -18.73 20.43
C ASN A 711 1.14 -18.35 20.15
N ILE A 712 0.85 -17.17 19.58
CA ILE A 712 -0.52 -16.68 19.37
C ILE A 712 -0.92 -16.65 17.87
N CYS A 713 0.00 -16.37 16.96
CA CYS A 713 -0.34 -15.85 15.62
C CYS A 713 -0.09 -16.80 14.43
N ALA A 714 -0.16 -18.12 14.60
CA ALA A 714 0.07 -19.07 13.49
C ALA A 714 -1.14 -19.29 12.55
N ALA A 715 -2.32 -18.71 12.85
CA ALA A 715 -3.59 -19.07 12.20
C ALA A 715 -4.46 -17.91 11.70
N GLU A 716 -4.17 -16.65 12.06
CA GLU A 716 -4.98 -15.49 11.66
C GLU A 716 -4.21 -14.55 10.72
N SER A 717 -4.85 -14.13 9.63
CA SER A 717 -4.32 -13.13 8.71
C SER A 717 -4.37 -11.75 9.37
N GLY A 718 -3.24 -11.30 9.92
CA GLY A 718 -3.07 -9.94 10.42
C GLY A 718 -3.29 -8.90 9.31
N MET A 719 -3.78 -7.72 9.68
CA MET A 719 -3.95 -6.58 8.77
C MET A 719 -2.82 -5.58 8.97
N ASN A 720 -2.42 -4.90 7.89
CA ASN A 720 -1.29 -3.99 7.91
C ASN A 720 -1.70 -2.55 7.53
N VAL A 721 -1.19 -1.57 8.26
CA VAL A 721 -1.10 -0.18 7.82
C VAL A 721 0.36 0.13 7.54
N GLY A 722 0.71 0.23 6.25
CA GLY A 722 2.02 0.71 5.80
C GLY A 722 2.08 2.23 5.88
N ILE A 723 3.22 2.77 6.31
CA ILE A 723 3.49 4.21 6.36
C ILE A 723 4.82 4.43 5.64
N LEU A 724 4.80 5.22 4.58
CA LEU A 724 5.97 5.53 3.77
C LEU A 724 6.46 6.95 4.04
N ASP A 725 7.66 7.06 4.58
CA ASP A 725 8.44 8.31 4.66
C ASP A 725 9.77 8.10 3.91
N ILE A 726 9.93 8.83 2.81
CA ILE A 726 11.17 8.86 2.03
C ILE A 726 11.83 10.22 2.12
N PHE A 727 13.12 10.29 1.79
CA PHE A 727 13.80 11.55 1.50
C PHE A 727 13.00 12.40 0.48
N GLY A 728 13.09 13.73 0.62
CA GLY A 728 12.43 14.61 -0.34
C GLY A 728 13.15 14.67 -1.68
N PHE A 729 12.52 15.32 -2.66
CA PHE A 729 13.22 15.80 -3.84
C PHE A 729 14.33 16.79 -3.42
N GLU A 730 15.51 16.69 -4.03
CA GLU A 730 16.71 17.45 -3.65
C GLU A 730 17.44 18.02 -4.87
N ASN A 731 17.71 19.33 -4.82
CA ASN A 731 18.47 20.04 -5.85
C ASN A 731 19.44 21.03 -5.18
N PHE A 732 20.70 20.63 -5.05
CA PHE A 732 21.80 21.42 -4.51
C PHE A 732 22.61 22.10 -5.63
N LYS A 733 23.56 22.97 -5.25
CA LYS A 733 24.50 23.60 -6.21
C LYS A 733 25.39 22.59 -6.95
N LYS A 734 25.63 21.41 -6.37
CA LYS A 734 26.35 20.29 -6.97
C LYS A 734 25.65 18.99 -6.57
N ASN A 735 24.91 18.39 -7.48
CA ASN A 735 24.23 17.10 -7.24
C ASN A 735 25.13 15.95 -7.70
N SER A 736 25.11 14.85 -6.94
CA SER A 736 25.90 13.64 -7.21
C SER A 736 25.00 12.43 -7.49
N PHE A 737 25.60 11.24 -7.59
CA PHE A 737 24.91 9.98 -7.90
C PHE A 737 23.82 9.65 -6.86
N GLU A 738 24.05 10.02 -5.61
CA GLU A 738 23.13 9.84 -4.50
C GLU A 738 21.86 10.70 -4.69
N GLN A 739 22.01 11.98 -5.07
CA GLN A 739 20.88 12.85 -5.41
C GLN A 739 20.13 12.34 -6.64
N LEU A 740 20.83 11.78 -7.63
CA LEU A 740 20.18 11.16 -8.79
C LEU A 740 19.28 9.98 -8.35
N CYS A 741 19.78 9.10 -7.49
CA CYS A 741 18.99 8.01 -6.92
C CYS A 741 17.77 8.53 -6.13
N ILE A 742 17.98 9.54 -5.28
CA ILE A 742 16.93 10.21 -4.49
C ILE A 742 15.82 10.78 -5.38
N ASN A 743 16.19 11.46 -6.47
CA ASN A 743 15.25 12.10 -7.36
C ASN A 743 14.52 11.09 -8.26
N ILE A 744 15.18 10.02 -8.73
CA ILE A 744 14.52 8.91 -9.44
C ILE A 744 13.48 8.22 -8.56
N ALA A 745 13.76 8.03 -7.27
CA ALA A 745 12.81 7.46 -6.32
C ALA A 745 11.59 8.38 -6.08
N ASN A 746 11.79 9.70 -6.01
CA ASN A 746 10.69 10.67 -5.93
C ASN A 746 9.85 10.69 -7.22
N GLU A 747 10.49 10.65 -8.40
CA GLU A 747 9.84 10.52 -9.72
C GLU A 747 8.94 9.28 -9.76
N GLN A 748 9.42 8.16 -9.23
CA GLN A 748 8.71 6.88 -9.19
C GLN A 748 7.48 6.89 -8.25
N ILE A 749 7.53 7.63 -7.13
CA ILE A 749 6.37 7.83 -6.25
C ILE A 749 5.38 8.83 -6.85
N GLN A 750 5.85 9.89 -7.53
CA GLN A 750 4.95 10.81 -8.24
C GLN A 750 4.19 10.08 -9.36
N PHE A 751 4.85 9.18 -10.09
CA PHE A 751 4.19 8.31 -11.06
C PHE A 751 3.13 7.42 -10.40
N TYR A 752 3.44 6.79 -9.26
CA TYR A 752 2.47 6.00 -8.51
C TYR A 752 1.24 6.83 -8.12
N PHE A 753 1.43 8.07 -7.65
CA PHE A 753 0.33 9.00 -7.37
C PHE A 753 -0.48 9.32 -8.63
N ASN A 754 0.18 9.72 -9.73
CA ASN A 754 -0.50 10.08 -10.98
C ASN A 754 -1.31 8.90 -11.54
N GLN A 755 -0.77 7.68 -11.45
CA GLN A 755 -1.48 6.46 -11.83
C GLN A 755 -2.70 6.19 -10.94
N HIS A 756 -2.58 6.30 -9.62
CA HIS A 756 -3.68 6.00 -8.70
C HIS A 756 -4.79 7.05 -8.66
N ILE A 757 -4.43 8.33 -8.77
CA ILE A 757 -5.39 9.46 -8.71
C ILE A 757 -6.03 9.71 -10.07
N PHE A 758 -5.27 9.71 -11.16
CA PHE A 758 -5.79 10.06 -12.49
C PHE A 758 -6.01 8.83 -13.37
N ALA A 759 -4.95 8.07 -13.69
CA ALA A 759 -5.02 7.04 -14.75
C ALA A 759 -6.02 5.92 -14.41
N LEU A 760 -5.86 5.26 -13.27
CA LEU A 760 -6.70 4.15 -12.82
C LEU A 760 -8.13 4.61 -12.52
N GLU A 761 -8.32 5.85 -12.08
CA GLU A 761 -9.65 6.42 -11.83
C GLU A 761 -10.41 6.66 -13.14
N GLN A 762 -9.78 7.27 -14.15
CA GLN A 762 -10.38 7.50 -15.47
C GLN A 762 -10.62 6.19 -16.25
N ILE A 763 -9.67 5.24 -16.21
CA ILE A 763 -9.84 3.90 -16.80
C ILE A 763 -11.03 3.16 -16.16
N GLU A 764 -11.22 3.31 -14.84
CA GLU A 764 -12.33 2.66 -14.14
C GLU A 764 -13.69 3.29 -14.50
N TYR A 765 -13.78 4.63 -14.62
CA TYR A 765 -15.00 5.29 -15.11
C TYR A 765 -15.36 4.83 -16.53
N GLN A 766 -14.39 4.77 -17.44
CA GLN A 766 -14.61 4.28 -18.81
C GLN A 766 -15.05 2.81 -18.85
N SER A 767 -14.41 1.94 -18.06
CA SER A 767 -14.77 0.51 -18.03
C SER A 767 -16.17 0.27 -17.45
N GLU A 768 -16.56 1.02 -16.42
CA GLU A 768 -17.87 0.94 -15.77
C GLU A 768 -18.98 1.76 -16.46
N GLY A 769 -18.65 2.58 -17.46
CA GLY A 769 -19.60 3.40 -18.22
C GLY A 769 -20.12 4.63 -17.45
N VAL A 770 -19.30 5.18 -16.55
CA VAL A 770 -19.59 6.40 -15.80
C VAL A 770 -19.23 7.61 -16.65
N ASP A 771 -20.19 8.51 -16.87
CA ASP A 771 -19.97 9.78 -17.57
C ASP A 771 -19.18 10.73 -16.67
N ALA A 772 -17.87 10.81 -16.90
CA ALA A 772 -16.94 11.63 -16.14
C ALA A 772 -16.02 12.39 -17.10
N SER A 773 -15.76 13.66 -16.78
CA SER A 773 -14.81 14.51 -17.51
C SER A 773 -13.40 13.90 -17.49
N LEU A 774 -12.75 13.86 -18.65
CA LEU A 774 -11.32 13.61 -18.74
C LEU A 774 -10.58 14.79 -18.09
N VAL A 775 -9.68 14.50 -17.16
CA VAL A 775 -8.79 15.49 -16.54
C VAL A 775 -7.39 15.23 -17.09
N GLU A 776 -6.85 16.20 -17.81
CA GLU A 776 -5.47 16.17 -18.29
C GLU A 776 -4.52 16.31 -17.10
N TYR A 777 -3.41 15.57 -17.12
CA TYR A 777 -2.37 15.56 -16.10
C TYR A 777 -1.03 15.22 -16.76
N GLU A 778 0.08 15.65 -16.16
CA GLU A 778 1.42 15.32 -16.68
C GLU A 778 1.80 13.86 -16.37
N ASP A 779 1.92 13.02 -17.41
CA ASP A 779 2.49 11.68 -17.25
C ASP A 779 4.03 11.73 -17.29
N ASN A 780 4.66 11.39 -16.17
CA ASN A 780 6.12 11.35 -16.03
C ASN A 780 6.73 9.98 -16.40
N ARG A 781 5.92 9.03 -16.91
CA ARG A 781 6.40 7.75 -17.44
C ARG A 781 7.59 7.84 -18.41
N PRO A 782 7.64 8.76 -19.39
CA PRO A 782 8.77 8.81 -20.33
C PRO A 782 10.12 9.14 -19.66
N ILE A 783 10.09 9.84 -18.51
CA ILE A 783 11.27 10.12 -17.69
C ILE A 783 11.71 8.83 -16.96
N LEU A 784 10.75 8.08 -16.39
CA LEU A 784 11.03 6.81 -15.73
C LEU A 784 11.53 5.74 -16.69
N ASP A 785 10.98 5.66 -17.91
CA ASP A 785 11.47 4.75 -18.94
C ASP A 785 12.93 5.12 -19.32
N MET A 786 13.25 6.41 -19.51
CA MET A 786 14.64 6.88 -19.69
C MET A 786 15.57 6.45 -18.54
N PHE A 787 15.12 6.42 -17.30
CA PHE A 787 15.92 5.95 -16.15
C PHE A 787 16.03 4.43 -16.04
N LEU A 788 14.92 3.72 -16.22
CA LEU A 788 14.73 2.35 -15.76
C LEU A 788 14.58 1.32 -16.89
N GLN A 789 14.41 1.71 -18.15
CA GLN A 789 14.28 0.76 -19.26
C GLN A 789 15.56 -0.07 -19.44
N LYS A 790 15.42 -1.27 -20.02
CA LYS A 790 16.51 -2.13 -20.46
C LYS A 790 16.36 -2.42 -21.95
N PRO A 791 17.45 -2.45 -22.74
CA PRO A 791 18.84 -2.28 -22.32
C PRO A 791 19.32 -0.82 -22.18
N MET A 792 18.65 0.16 -22.78
CA MET A 792 19.21 1.52 -23.00
C MET A 792 18.90 2.59 -21.92
N GLY A 793 18.27 2.25 -20.80
CA GLY A 793 18.00 3.22 -19.72
C GLY A 793 19.26 3.68 -18.99
N LEU A 794 19.27 4.90 -18.43
CA LEU A 794 20.43 5.54 -17.80
C LEU A 794 21.14 4.66 -16.77
N LEU A 795 20.40 4.00 -15.87
CA LEU A 795 20.99 3.10 -14.87
C LEU A 795 21.58 1.82 -15.49
N SER A 796 21.06 1.38 -16.64
CA SER A 796 21.58 0.23 -17.38
C SER A 796 22.91 0.57 -18.08
N LEU A 797 23.00 1.76 -18.70
CA LEU A 797 24.22 2.28 -19.30
C LEU A 797 25.32 2.51 -18.25
N LEU A 798 24.95 3.08 -17.09
CA LEU A 798 25.85 3.23 -15.95
C LEU A 798 26.39 1.87 -15.46
N ASP A 799 25.53 0.86 -15.34
CA ASP A 799 25.92 -0.51 -14.97
C ASP A 799 26.85 -1.20 -15.98
N GLU A 800 26.76 -0.83 -17.25
CA GLU A 800 27.62 -1.34 -18.32
C GLU A 800 29.03 -0.72 -18.25
N GLU A 801 29.11 0.62 -18.22
CA GLU A 801 30.40 1.34 -18.06
C GLU A 801 31.06 0.98 -16.73
N SER A 802 30.28 0.81 -15.65
CA SER A 802 30.83 0.40 -14.34
C SER A 802 31.52 -0.96 -14.37
N ARG A 803 31.18 -1.84 -15.32
CA ARG A 803 31.82 -3.15 -15.51
C ARG A 803 33.04 -3.10 -16.45
N PHE A 804 33.19 -2.04 -17.24
CA PHE A 804 34.29 -1.92 -18.18
C PHE A 804 35.56 -1.39 -17.46
N PRO A 805 36.70 -2.11 -17.48
CA PRO A 805 37.87 -1.74 -16.65
C PRO A 805 38.53 -0.42 -17.02
N GLN A 806 38.38 0.04 -18.27
CA GLN A 806 38.99 1.28 -18.79
C GLN A 806 37.99 2.45 -18.92
N ALA A 807 36.74 2.27 -18.51
CA ALA A 807 35.74 3.35 -18.56
C ALA A 807 36.05 4.44 -17.52
N THR A 808 35.78 5.69 -17.90
CA THR A 808 35.95 6.88 -17.07
C THR A 808 34.62 7.64 -16.97
N ASP A 809 34.50 8.57 -16.02
CA ASP A 809 33.30 9.39 -15.91
C ASP A 809 33.03 10.24 -17.18
N GLN A 810 34.05 10.49 -18.00
CA GLN A 810 33.88 11.14 -19.31
C GLN A 810 33.27 10.18 -20.34
N THR A 811 33.77 8.94 -20.47
CA THR A 811 33.17 7.95 -21.41
C THR A 811 31.72 7.66 -21.05
N LEU A 812 31.36 7.72 -19.77
CA LEU A 812 29.98 7.65 -19.29
C LEU A 812 29.12 8.82 -19.77
N VAL A 813 29.61 10.06 -19.71
CA VAL A 813 28.88 11.24 -20.22
C VAL A 813 28.69 11.16 -21.73
N ASP A 814 29.74 10.80 -22.48
CA ASP A 814 29.68 10.66 -23.93
C ASP A 814 28.64 9.59 -24.32
N LYS A 815 28.66 8.44 -23.63
CA LYS A 815 27.69 7.36 -23.83
C LYS A 815 26.25 7.77 -23.46
N PHE A 816 26.06 8.56 -22.40
CA PHE A 816 24.74 9.15 -22.11
C PHE A 816 24.29 10.09 -23.22
N GLN A 817 25.16 10.95 -23.75
CA GLN A 817 24.82 11.89 -24.83
C GLN A 817 24.46 11.17 -26.14
N ASP A 818 25.16 10.08 -26.47
CA ASP A 818 24.90 9.32 -27.69
C ASP A 818 23.58 8.53 -27.62
N ASN A 819 23.27 7.93 -26.46
CA ASN A 819 22.13 7.00 -26.31
C ASN A 819 20.85 7.66 -25.74
N LEU A 820 20.95 8.72 -24.93
CA LEU A 820 19.80 9.35 -24.25
C LEU A 820 19.31 10.61 -24.99
N ARG A 821 19.01 10.47 -26.29
CA ARG A 821 18.44 11.54 -27.12
C ARG A 821 16.94 11.76 -26.81
N ASN A 822 16.64 12.29 -25.64
CA ASN A 822 15.28 12.54 -25.15
C ASN A 822 15.12 13.99 -24.66
N LYS A 823 13.92 14.58 -24.82
CA LYS A 823 13.63 15.99 -24.47
C LYS A 823 13.90 16.35 -23.00
N TYR A 824 13.97 15.35 -22.12
CA TYR A 824 14.22 15.51 -20.69
C TYR A 824 15.71 15.53 -20.30
N PHE A 825 16.64 15.21 -21.21
CA PHE A 825 18.08 15.12 -20.95
C PHE A 825 18.86 16.16 -21.78
N TRP A 826 19.87 16.80 -21.18
CA TRP A 826 20.79 17.69 -21.91
C TRP A 826 22.19 17.72 -21.30
N THR A 827 23.20 18.04 -22.11
CA THR A 827 24.59 18.27 -21.68
C THR A 827 24.96 19.76 -21.79
N PRO A 828 25.55 20.40 -20.75
CA PRO A 828 26.00 21.79 -20.83
C PRO A 828 27.25 21.95 -21.71
N LYS A 829 27.14 22.69 -22.83
CA LYS A 829 28.22 22.91 -23.82
C LYS A 829 29.52 23.57 -23.31
N ARG A 830 29.63 23.94 -22.03
CA ARG A 830 30.78 24.65 -21.44
C ARG A 830 31.25 24.04 -20.12
N VAL A 831 30.71 22.90 -19.70
CA VAL A 831 31.08 22.27 -18.42
C VAL A 831 31.27 20.77 -18.64
N GLU A 832 32.51 20.35 -18.80
CA GLU A 832 32.92 18.94 -18.89
C GLU A 832 32.49 18.19 -17.61
N LEU A 833 32.08 16.93 -17.75
CA LEU A 833 31.58 16.06 -16.66
C LEU A 833 30.25 16.49 -15.98
N TRP A 834 29.33 17.15 -16.69
CA TRP A 834 27.97 17.42 -16.20
C TRP A 834 26.87 17.02 -17.20
N PHE A 835 25.72 16.61 -16.68
CA PHE A 835 24.47 16.50 -17.44
C PHE A 835 23.31 17.08 -16.63
N GLY A 836 22.22 17.44 -17.31
CA GLY A 836 20.98 17.92 -16.69
C GLY A 836 19.78 17.06 -17.05
N ILE A 837 18.85 16.94 -16.10
CA ILE A 837 17.58 16.23 -16.30
C ILE A 837 16.41 17.12 -15.85
N GLN A 838 15.34 17.11 -16.65
CA GLN A 838 14.05 17.72 -16.35
C GLN A 838 13.21 16.69 -15.61
N HIS A 839 13.21 16.77 -14.28
CA HIS A 839 12.31 16.02 -13.42
C HIS A 839 10.95 16.71 -13.33
N TYR A 840 9.95 16.03 -12.77
CA TYR A 840 8.64 16.63 -12.45
C TYR A 840 8.78 17.94 -11.65
N ALA A 841 9.60 17.93 -10.58
CA ALA A 841 9.83 19.10 -9.73
C ALA A 841 10.82 20.14 -10.31
N GLY A 842 11.34 19.93 -11.54
CA GLY A 842 12.15 20.92 -12.26
C GLY A 842 13.51 20.42 -12.77
N LYS A 843 14.34 21.37 -13.21
CA LYS A 843 15.66 21.10 -13.81
C LYS A 843 16.72 20.86 -12.74
N VAL A 844 17.39 19.71 -12.79
CA VAL A 844 18.49 19.34 -11.90
C VAL A 844 19.76 19.12 -12.72
N LEU A 845 20.89 19.65 -12.26
CA LEU A 845 22.22 19.47 -12.85
C LEU A 845 23.06 18.53 -11.98
N TYR A 846 23.54 17.45 -12.58
CA TYR A 846 24.36 16.41 -11.94
C TYR A 846 25.81 16.49 -12.41
N ASN A 847 26.74 16.37 -11.47
CA ASN A 847 28.17 16.30 -11.72
C ASN A 847 28.63 14.84 -11.67
N VAL A 848 29.26 14.35 -12.74
CA VAL A 848 29.51 12.92 -12.97
C VAL A 848 30.80 12.42 -12.28
N SER A 849 31.61 13.31 -11.69
CA SER A 849 32.86 12.94 -11.03
C SER A 849 32.62 11.93 -9.89
N GLY A 850 33.25 10.77 -10.02
CA GLY A 850 33.14 9.61 -9.14
C GLY A 850 31.89 8.74 -9.36
N PHE A 851 31.12 8.93 -10.44
CA PHE A 851 29.89 8.13 -10.66
C PHE A 851 30.18 6.64 -10.83
N LEU A 852 31.19 6.28 -11.63
CA LEU A 852 31.52 4.87 -11.86
C LEU A 852 32.02 4.18 -10.58
N GLU A 853 32.85 4.86 -9.80
CA GLU A 853 33.37 4.35 -8.52
C GLU A 853 32.25 4.19 -7.49
N LYS A 854 31.38 5.19 -7.36
CA LYS A 854 30.20 5.15 -6.49
C LYS A 854 29.21 4.05 -6.90
N ASN A 855 29.04 3.77 -8.20
CA ASN A 855 28.15 2.70 -8.65
C ASN A 855 28.78 1.30 -8.48
N ARG A 856 30.12 1.18 -8.56
CA ARG A 856 30.84 -0.07 -8.29
C ARG A 856 30.69 -0.50 -6.82
N ASP A 857 30.95 0.41 -5.87
CA ASP A 857 30.89 0.20 -4.39
C ASP A 857 31.46 -1.17 -3.93
N THR A 858 32.52 -1.63 -4.59
CA THR A 858 33.09 -2.97 -4.37
C THR A 858 33.99 -3.00 -3.16
N LEU A 859 33.59 -3.74 -2.13
CA LEU A 859 34.46 -4.12 -1.02
C LEU A 859 35.38 -5.29 -1.45
N PRO A 860 36.72 -5.19 -1.27
CA PRO A 860 37.62 -6.31 -1.60
C PRO A 860 37.34 -7.57 -0.77
N ALA A 861 37.66 -8.73 -1.36
CA ALA A 861 37.48 -10.02 -0.69
C ALA A 861 38.36 -10.14 0.56
N ASP A 862 39.60 -9.62 0.51
CA ASP A 862 40.58 -9.70 1.58
C ASP A 862 40.07 -9.01 2.86
N ILE A 863 39.51 -7.79 2.73
CA ILE A 863 38.82 -7.08 3.82
C ILE A 863 37.62 -7.87 4.38
N VAL A 864 36.87 -8.58 3.53
CA VAL A 864 35.76 -9.44 3.99
C VAL A 864 36.25 -10.65 4.77
N VAL A 865 37.43 -11.19 4.45
CA VAL A 865 38.05 -12.29 5.19
C VAL A 865 38.54 -11.80 6.56
N VAL A 866 39.29 -10.70 6.63
CA VAL A 866 39.76 -10.11 7.89
C VAL A 866 38.58 -9.71 8.80
N LEU A 867 37.50 -9.14 8.25
CA LEU A 867 36.31 -8.81 9.06
C LEU A 867 35.53 -10.04 9.57
N ARG A 868 35.85 -11.26 9.11
CA ARG A 868 35.30 -12.52 9.65
C ARG A 868 36.19 -13.16 10.73
N THR A 869 37.48 -12.85 10.79
CA THR A 869 38.38 -13.33 11.86
C THR A 869 38.15 -12.60 13.18
N SER A 870 37.40 -11.48 13.17
CA SER A 870 37.05 -10.70 14.35
C SER A 870 36.47 -11.51 15.51
N GLU A 871 37.00 -11.29 16.72
CA GLU A 871 36.45 -11.83 17.97
C GLU A 871 35.09 -11.21 18.35
N ASN A 872 34.74 -10.06 17.77
CA ASN A 872 33.48 -9.38 18.03
C ASN A 872 32.35 -10.13 17.31
N LYS A 873 31.57 -10.91 18.07
CA LYS A 873 30.42 -11.71 17.59
C LYS A 873 29.47 -10.92 16.69
N LEU A 874 29.20 -9.65 17.00
CA LEU A 874 28.36 -8.79 16.17
C LEU A 874 29.02 -8.54 14.80
N LEU A 875 30.30 -8.11 14.81
CA LEU A 875 31.04 -7.83 13.57
C LEU A 875 31.15 -9.09 12.68
N GLN A 876 31.48 -10.23 13.28
CA GLN A 876 31.50 -11.53 12.57
C GLN A 876 30.13 -11.87 11.96
N GLN A 877 29.02 -11.62 12.67
CA GLN A 877 27.66 -11.80 12.13
C GLN A 877 27.39 -10.91 10.91
N LEU A 878 27.84 -9.64 10.93
CA LEU A 878 27.68 -8.70 9.81
C LEU A 878 28.35 -9.20 8.52
N PHE A 879 29.51 -9.84 8.60
CA PHE A 879 30.30 -10.27 7.42
C PHE A 879 30.13 -11.76 7.05
N SER A 880 29.53 -12.56 7.94
CA SER A 880 29.15 -13.96 7.67
C SER A 880 27.75 -14.09 7.03
N SER A 881 26.85 -13.14 7.29
CA SER A 881 25.50 -13.15 6.71
C SER A 881 25.52 -12.62 5.25
N PRO A 882 24.85 -13.28 4.29
CA PRO A 882 24.81 -12.81 2.92
C PRO A 882 23.95 -11.54 2.78
N LEU A 883 24.21 -10.75 1.74
CA LEU A 883 23.37 -9.61 1.37
C LEU A 883 22.18 -10.09 0.53
N THR A 884 21.04 -9.44 0.72
CA THR A 884 19.83 -9.60 -0.08
C THR A 884 19.95 -8.92 -1.45
N LYS A 885 19.01 -9.17 -2.37
CA LYS A 885 18.97 -8.50 -3.68
C LYS A 885 18.78 -6.97 -3.61
N THR A 886 18.38 -6.42 -2.46
CA THR A 886 18.28 -4.97 -2.20
C THR A 886 19.56 -4.39 -1.58
N GLY A 887 20.53 -5.23 -1.21
CA GLY A 887 21.79 -4.81 -0.57
C GLY A 887 21.75 -4.78 0.96
N ASN A 888 20.62 -5.16 1.58
CA ASN A 888 20.42 -5.22 3.03
C ASN A 888 20.85 -6.59 3.59
N LEU A 889 21.11 -6.69 4.89
CA LEU A 889 21.55 -7.92 5.56
C LEU A 889 20.43 -8.98 5.61
N ALA A 890 20.71 -10.22 5.17
CA ALA A 890 19.72 -11.29 5.20
C ALA A 890 19.48 -11.84 6.62
N THR A 891 18.21 -11.99 7.00
CA THR A 891 17.82 -12.56 8.30
C THR A 891 18.13 -14.07 8.33
N SER A 892 18.72 -14.57 9.43
CA SER A 892 19.26 -15.94 9.55
C SER A 892 18.28 -17.09 9.22
N ARG A 893 16.96 -16.86 9.34
CA ARG A 893 15.91 -17.84 8.96
C ARG A 893 15.71 -18.03 7.45
N ALA A 894 16.31 -17.20 6.58
CA ALA A 894 16.07 -17.20 5.14
C ALA A 894 16.99 -18.12 4.30
N ARG A 895 17.46 -19.25 4.87
CA ARG A 895 18.22 -20.25 4.08
C ARG A 895 17.27 -21.22 3.36
N VAL A 896 17.48 -21.34 2.05
CA VAL A 896 16.89 -22.30 1.09
C VAL A 896 15.40 -22.10 0.71
N THR A 897 15.17 -21.32 -0.35
CA THR A 897 14.02 -21.54 -1.28
C THR A 897 14.26 -21.01 -2.71
N ALA A 898 15.45 -20.49 -3.02
CA ALA A 898 15.75 -19.82 -4.29
C ALA A 898 16.28 -20.74 -5.41
N ALA A 899 16.56 -22.01 -5.13
CA ALA A 899 17.20 -22.95 -6.07
C ALA A 899 16.48 -24.30 -6.15
N SER A 900 15.16 -24.31 -6.41
CA SER A 900 14.38 -25.52 -6.71
C SER A 900 12.97 -25.21 -7.28
N ARG A 901 12.87 -24.60 -8.48
CA ARG A 901 11.61 -24.56 -9.28
C ARG A 901 11.87 -24.60 -10.78
N SER A 902 12.39 -25.73 -11.25
CA SER A 902 12.45 -26.07 -12.67
C SER A 902 12.42 -27.59 -12.87
N LEU A 903 11.25 -28.20 -12.67
CA LEU A 903 10.83 -29.53 -13.17
C LEU A 903 9.31 -29.71 -12.87
N PRO A 904 8.52 -30.35 -13.75
CA PRO A 904 7.09 -30.58 -13.52
C PRO A 904 6.83 -31.85 -12.67
N PRO A 905 5.67 -31.95 -11.99
CA PRO A 905 5.38 -33.10 -11.13
C PRO A 905 4.94 -34.33 -11.94
N GLN A 906 5.58 -35.47 -11.68
CA GLN A 906 5.07 -36.81 -12.00
C GLN A 906 4.76 -37.56 -10.70
N LEU A 907 3.86 -38.55 -10.80
CA LEU A 907 3.25 -39.21 -9.64
C LEU A 907 4.25 -40.03 -8.82
N SER A 908 4.17 -40.00 -7.48
CA SER A 908 3.63 -41.13 -6.68
C SER A 908 3.88 -41.04 -5.16
N SER A 909 2.88 -41.49 -4.39
CA SER A 909 2.92 -42.20 -3.11
C SER A 909 4.04 -41.97 -2.06
N GLY A 910 3.63 -41.63 -0.83
CA GLY A 910 4.05 -42.47 0.32
C GLY A 910 4.60 -41.81 1.60
N ARG A 911 3.75 -41.77 2.63
CA ARG A 911 4.04 -41.89 4.09
C ARG A 911 4.84 -40.80 4.84
N ASN A 912 4.11 -40.21 5.78
CA ASN A 912 4.54 -39.63 7.07
C ASN A 912 5.84 -40.20 7.67
N LYS A 913 6.67 -39.33 8.24
CA LYS A 913 7.11 -39.46 9.64
C LYS A 913 7.51 -38.13 10.27
N VAL A 914 7.06 -37.93 11.49
CA VAL A 914 7.51 -36.87 12.42
C VAL A 914 8.85 -37.31 13.02
N CYS A 915 9.82 -36.41 13.15
CA CYS A 915 10.69 -36.40 14.33
C CYS A 915 11.31 -35.02 14.56
N ALA A 916 11.50 -34.68 15.83
CA ALA A 916 12.11 -33.44 16.29
C ALA A 916 13.61 -33.64 16.58
N VAL A 917 14.36 -32.53 16.51
CA VAL A 917 15.54 -32.18 17.33
C VAL A 917 16.55 -33.31 17.63
N PHE A 918 17.78 -33.17 17.11
CA PHE A 918 18.98 -33.16 17.97
C PHE A 918 20.10 -32.34 17.32
N PHE A 919 20.83 -31.59 18.14
CA PHE A 919 22.06 -30.89 17.75
C PHE A 919 23.25 -31.86 17.86
N THR A 920 24.04 -32.00 16.81
CA THR A 920 25.46 -32.36 16.91
C THR A 920 26.26 -31.45 15.98
N VAL A 921 27.30 -30.83 16.53
CA VAL A 921 28.17 -29.90 15.82
C VAL A 921 29.37 -30.69 15.31
N ASP A 922 29.41 -30.99 14.01
CA ASP A 922 30.62 -31.52 13.36
C ASP A 922 31.44 -30.37 12.76
N THR A 923 32.39 -29.89 13.57
CA THR A 923 33.45 -28.97 13.14
C THR A 923 34.48 -29.70 12.28
N MET A 924 34.30 -29.80 10.95
CA MET A 924 35.43 -30.08 10.03
C MET A 924 35.28 -29.77 8.51
N GLU A 925 34.20 -29.12 8.04
CA GLU A 925 34.02 -28.80 6.59
C GLU A 925 34.16 -27.30 6.20
N MET A 926 34.78 -26.46 7.04
CA MET A 926 34.85 -25.00 6.82
C MET A 926 35.99 -24.53 5.88
N MET A 927 36.60 -25.40 5.07
CA MET A 927 37.74 -25.06 4.20
C MET A 927 37.68 -25.71 2.81
N ARG A 928 36.71 -25.33 1.96
CA ARG A 928 36.79 -25.55 0.50
C ARG A 928 36.25 -24.38 -0.33
N HIS A 929 37.16 -23.82 -1.13
CA HIS A 929 37.01 -22.93 -2.30
C HIS A 929 36.38 -21.53 -2.17
N PRO A 930 37.12 -20.46 -2.53
CA PRO A 930 36.59 -19.09 -2.66
C PRO A 930 35.88 -18.81 -4.00
N GLU A 931 35.65 -19.81 -4.85
CA GLU A 931 35.09 -19.58 -6.19
C GLU A 931 33.59 -19.22 -6.16
N GLU A 932 32.80 -19.78 -5.23
CA GLU A 932 31.35 -19.54 -5.18
C GLU A 932 30.96 -18.10 -4.83
N THR A 933 31.83 -17.33 -4.17
CA THR A 933 31.60 -15.90 -3.93
C THR A 933 31.89 -15.02 -5.14
N THR A 934 32.67 -15.51 -6.12
CA THR A 934 33.03 -14.74 -7.33
C THR A 934 31.97 -14.82 -8.44
N ASN A 935 31.11 -15.84 -8.41
CA ASN A 935 30.07 -16.07 -9.42
C ASN A 935 28.73 -15.32 -9.17
N MET A 936 28.60 -14.58 -8.07
CA MET A 936 27.59 -13.50 -8.02
C MET A 936 28.03 -12.38 -8.98
N ARG A 937 27.47 -12.37 -10.20
CA ARG A 937 27.62 -11.28 -11.18
C ARG A 937 27.60 -9.93 -10.47
N ARG A 938 28.77 -9.25 -10.41
CA ARG A 938 29.02 -8.07 -9.56
C ARG A 938 27.84 -7.10 -9.60
N GLN A 939 27.05 -7.08 -8.52
CA GLN A 939 25.88 -6.22 -8.38
C GLN A 939 26.33 -4.83 -7.95
N THR A 940 25.96 -3.84 -8.74
CA THR A 940 26.24 -2.42 -8.56
C THR A 940 25.21 -1.76 -7.64
N VAL A 941 25.49 -0.54 -7.17
CA VAL A 941 24.55 0.26 -6.38
C VAL A 941 23.26 0.54 -7.17
N ALA A 942 23.35 0.86 -8.47
CA ALA A 942 22.18 1.05 -9.32
C ALA A 942 21.36 -0.24 -9.49
N SER A 943 22.00 -1.42 -9.55
CA SER A 943 21.29 -2.71 -9.49
C SER A 943 20.55 -2.91 -8.16
N TYR A 944 21.19 -2.66 -7.01
CA TYR A 944 20.55 -2.74 -5.69
C TYR A 944 19.41 -1.72 -5.52
N PHE A 945 19.62 -0.49 -6.01
CA PHE A 945 18.64 0.60 -6.02
C PHE A 945 17.36 0.19 -6.77
N ARG A 946 17.52 -0.38 -7.96
CA ARG A 946 16.39 -0.86 -8.77
C ARG A 946 15.59 -1.95 -8.06
N TYR A 947 16.24 -2.95 -7.46
CA TYR A 947 15.52 -3.98 -6.70
C TYR A 947 14.82 -3.40 -5.46
N SER A 948 15.44 -2.42 -4.79
CA SER A 948 14.85 -1.73 -3.63
C SER A 948 13.58 -0.97 -3.99
N LEU A 949 13.56 -0.25 -5.12
CA LEU A 949 12.36 0.40 -5.63
C LEU A 949 11.25 -0.60 -5.98
N MET A 950 11.58 -1.72 -6.63
CA MET A 950 10.56 -2.73 -6.98
C MET A 950 9.98 -3.42 -5.74
N ASP A 951 10.78 -3.70 -4.70
CA ASP A 951 10.30 -4.24 -3.42
C ASP A 951 9.37 -3.23 -2.71
N LEU A 952 9.79 -1.96 -2.62
CA LEU A 952 8.98 -0.89 -2.04
C LEU A 952 7.62 -0.73 -2.74
N LEU A 953 7.61 -0.61 -4.08
CA LEU A 953 6.37 -0.51 -4.85
C LEU A 953 5.49 -1.74 -4.68
N SER A 954 6.09 -2.95 -4.61
CA SER A 954 5.32 -4.18 -4.41
C SER A 954 4.55 -4.19 -3.09
N LYS A 955 5.12 -3.60 -2.02
CA LYS A 955 4.45 -3.46 -0.71
C LYS A 955 3.36 -2.38 -0.75
N MET A 956 3.61 -1.26 -1.41
CA MET A 956 2.61 -0.17 -1.55
C MET A 956 1.36 -0.62 -2.31
N VAL A 957 1.50 -1.46 -3.34
CA VAL A 957 0.39 -1.94 -4.19
C VAL A 957 -0.55 -2.92 -3.47
N VAL A 958 -0.14 -3.51 -2.34
CA VAL A 958 -1.01 -4.41 -1.54
C VAL A 958 -2.10 -3.63 -0.80
N GLY A 959 -1.80 -2.43 -0.31
CA GLY A 959 -2.70 -1.61 0.50
C GLY A 959 -3.47 -0.55 -0.30
N THR A 960 -4.62 -0.13 0.22
CA THR A 960 -5.33 1.04 -0.30
C THR A 960 -4.55 2.32 0.05
N PRO A 961 -4.17 3.17 -0.93
CA PRO A 961 -3.33 4.35 -0.67
C PRO A 961 -4.13 5.55 -0.13
N HIS A 962 -3.55 6.22 0.88
CA HIS A 962 -3.96 7.51 1.43
C HIS A 962 -2.78 8.48 1.27
N PHE A 963 -3.00 9.65 0.67
CA PHE A 963 -1.89 10.57 0.35
C PHE A 963 -1.86 11.80 1.27
N VAL A 964 -0.65 12.13 1.74
CA VAL A 964 -0.33 13.38 2.44
C VAL A 964 0.71 14.15 1.63
N ARG A 965 0.40 15.40 1.30
CA ARG A 965 1.21 16.32 0.50
C ARG A 965 1.78 17.41 1.41
N CYS A 966 3.05 17.26 1.78
CA CYS A 966 3.79 18.21 2.58
C CYS A 966 4.36 19.34 1.70
N ILE A 967 4.06 20.59 2.04
CA ILE A 967 4.48 21.80 1.33
C ILE A 967 5.42 22.63 2.21
N LYS A 968 6.53 23.08 1.64
CA LYS A 968 7.50 23.95 2.30
C LYS A 968 7.13 25.43 2.04
N PRO A 969 6.77 26.25 3.05
CA PRO A 969 6.27 27.60 2.79
C PRO A 969 7.37 28.62 2.44
N ASN A 970 8.61 28.40 2.86
CA ASN A 970 9.76 29.25 2.55
C ASN A 970 11.08 28.47 2.69
N ASP A 971 12.16 28.96 2.07
CA ASP A 971 13.47 28.31 2.11
C ASP A 971 14.30 28.71 3.33
N GLU A 972 14.02 29.90 3.88
CA GLU A 972 14.71 30.50 5.02
C GLU A 972 14.37 29.85 6.38
N ARG A 973 13.48 28.84 6.39
CA ARG A 973 12.99 28.10 7.56
C ARG A 973 12.35 28.98 8.64
N LEU A 974 11.74 30.10 8.24
CA LEU A 974 11.09 31.05 9.14
C LEU A 974 9.63 30.68 9.38
N ALA A 975 9.20 30.64 10.65
CA ALA A 975 7.79 30.50 11.00
C ALA A 975 6.97 31.69 10.48
N LEU A 976 5.66 31.48 10.25
CA LEU A 976 4.69 32.50 9.81
C LEU A 976 4.98 33.21 8.47
N ARG A 977 6.06 32.88 7.76
CA ARG A 977 6.41 33.44 6.44
C ARG A 977 6.05 32.46 5.32
N VAL A 978 5.34 32.95 4.30
CA VAL A 978 5.00 32.20 3.07
C VAL A 978 5.57 32.92 1.86
N ASN A 979 6.37 32.23 1.05
CA ASN A 979 6.79 32.67 -0.26
C ASN A 979 5.81 32.14 -1.32
N LYS A 980 4.97 33.02 -1.87
CA LYS A 980 3.93 32.68 -2.85
C LYS A 980 4.50 31.92 -4.06
N GLU A 981 5.56 32.42 -4.67
CA GLU A 981 6.17 31.83 -5.87
C GLU A 981 6.67 30.40 -5.60
N ARG A 982 7.30 30.18 -4.43
CA ARG A 982 7.79 28.84 -4.05
C ARG A 982 6.66 27.87 -3.73
N VAL A 983 5.57 28.31 -3.12
CA VAL A 983 4.38 27.46 -2.92
C VAL A 983 3.67 27.18 -4.25
N MET A 984 3.59 28.16 -5.15
CA MET A 984 3.01 28.01 -6.50
C MET A 984 3.71 26.92 -7.31
N VAL A 985 5.04 26.95 -7.37
CA VAL A 985 5.83 25.91 -8.07
C VAL A 985 5.55 24.52 -7.49
N GLN A 986 5.46 24.40 -6.16
CA GLN A 986 5.12 23.14 -5.49
C GLN A 986 3.72 22.65 -5.83
N LEU A 987 2.70 23.52 -5.84
CA LEU A 987 1.33 23.15 -6.19
C LEU A 987 1.21 22.67 -7.65
N ARG A 988 1.94 23.31 -8.58
CA ARG A 988 2.03 22.91 -9.99
C ARG A 988 2.62 21.53 -10.15
N TYR A 989 3.88 21.31 -9.75
CA TYR A 989 4.54 20.02 -10.01
C TYR A 989 3.92 18.86 -9.22
N THR A 990 3.25 19.12 -8.09
CA THR A 990 2.52 18.06 -7.35
C THR A 990 1.16 17.70 -7.97
N GLY A 991 0.68 18.50 -8.93
CA GLY A 991 -0.59 18.30 -9.62
C GLY A 991 -1.82 18.60 -8.76
N ILE A 992 -1.73 19.56 -7.83
CA ILE A 992 -2.82 19.83 -6.87
C ILE A 992 -4.05 20.44 -7.56
N LEU A 993 -3.89 21.29 -8.57
CA LEU A 993 -5.00 21.91 -9.29
C LEU A 993 -5.85 20.84 -10.00
N GLU A 994 -5.19 19.93 -10.70
CA GLU A 994 -5.74 18.77 -11.39
C GLU A 994 -6.37 17.80 -10.39
N THR A 995 -5.73 17.60 -9.23
CA THR A 995 -6.23 16.78 -8.13
C THR A 995 -7.55 17.34 -7.57
N VAL A 996 -7.64 18.65 -7.33
CA VAL A 996 -8.91 19.28 -6.89
C VAL A 996 -9.96 19.12 -8.00
N ASN A 997 -9.60 19.31 -9.26
CA ASN A 997 -10.52 19.17 -10.39
C ASN A 997 -11.10 17.74 -10.50
N ILE A 998 -10.27 16.69 -10.46
CA ILE A 998 -10.75 15.31 -10.51
C ILE A 998 -11.55 14.93 -9.26
N ARG A 999 -11.20 15.44 -8.06
CA ARG A 999 -12.00 15.19 -6.84
C ARG A 999 -13.34 15.93 -6.81
N ARG A 1000 -13.42 17.12 -7.40
CA ARG A 1000 -14.69 17.87 -7.58
C ARG A 1000 -15.64 17.14 -8.52
N GLN A 1001 -15.14 16.67 -9.67
CA GLN A 1001 -15.99 16.08 -10.71
C GLN A 1001 -16.18 14.55 -10.53
N GLY A 1002 -15.14 13.80 -10.20
CA GLY A 1002 -15.13 12.33 -10.06
C GLY A 1002 -15.60 11.76 -8.72
N TYR A 1003 -15.64 10.44 -8.64
CA TYR A 1003 -16.11 9.60 -7.53
C TYR A 1003 -14.96 8.77 -6.95
N SER A 1004 -14.31 9.26 -5.90
CA SER A 1004 -13.13 8.59 -5.33
C SER A 1004 -13.42 7.18 -4.78
N HIS A 1005 -14.64 6.92 -4.29
CA HIS A 1005 -15.01 5.64 -3.69
C HIS A 1005 -15.81 4.77 -4.64
N ARG A 1006 -15.38 3.51 -4.79
CA ARG A 1006 -15.83 2.58 -5.82
C ARG A 1006 -16.05 1.21 -5.17
N ILE A 1007 -17.30 0.86 -4.86
CA ILE A 1007 -17.63 -0.35 -4.08
C ILE A 1007 -18.42 -1.33 -4.97
N PRO A 1008 -18.02 -2.60 -5.12
CA PRO A 1008 -18.82 -3.62 -5.81
C PRO A 1008 -20.26 -3.66 -5.28
N ILE A 1009 -21.26 -3.82 -6.15
CA ILE A 1009 -22.68 -3.80 -5.76
C ILE A 1009 -22.99 -4.84 -4.66
N GLU A 1010 -22.42 -6.04 -4.77
CA GLU A 1010 -22.55 -7.08 -3.74
C GLU A 1010 -21.90 -6.69 -2.40
N GLU A 1011 -20.67 -6.16 -2.41
CA GLU A 1011 -19.97 -5.68 -1.20
C GLU A 1011 -20.73 -4.51 -0.55
N PHE A 1012 -21.29 -3.61 -1.37
CA PHE A 1012 -22.09 -2.48 -0.93
C PHE A 1012 -23.39 -2.92 -0.26
N VAL A 1013 -24.14 -3.84 -0.87
CA VAL A 1013 -25.40 -4.36 -0.32
C VAL A 1013 -25.12 -5.13 0.97
N ASN A 1014 -24.16 -6.07 0.96
CA ASN A 1014 -23.80 -6.87 2.14
C ASN A 1014 -23.36 -6.01 3.33
N ARG A 1015 -22.71 -4.86 3.08
CA ARG A 1015 -22.28 -3.93 4.13
C ARG A 1015 -23.39 -3.03 4.64
N TYR A 1016 -24.23 -2.48 3.76
CA TYR A 1016 -25.16 -1.40 4.09
C TYR A 1016 -26.64 -1.80 4.15
N TYR A 1017 -27.00 -3.08 3.95
CA TYR A 1017 -28.41 -3.50 3.95
C TYR A 1017 -29.17 -3.14 5.23
N TYR A 1018 -28.51 -3.12 6.40
CA TYR A 1018 -29.11 -2.71 7.68
C TYR A 1018 -29.72 -1.29 7.69
N LEU A 1019 -29.32 -0.42 6.74
CA LEU A 1019 -29.88 0.93 6.60
C LEU A 1019 -31.29 0.93 5.97
N ALA A 1020 -31.62 -0.09 5.18
CA ALA A 1020 -32.85 -0.15 4.42
C ALA A 1020 -33.74 -1.37 4.73
N PHE A 1021 -33.13 -2.50 5.07
CA PHE A 1021 -33.78 -3.79 5.28
C PHE A 1021 -33.72 -4.21 6.75
N ARG A 1022 -34.54 -5.20 7.13
CA ARG A 1022 -34.56 -5.74 8.50
C ARG A 1022 -33.40 -6.70 8.71
N ALA A 1023 -32.81 -6.75 9.90
CA ALA A 1023 -31.63 -7.57 10.21
C ALA A 1023 -31.78 -9.10 10.01
N HIS A 1024 -32.99 -9.62 9.82
CA HIS A 1024 -33.27 -11.04 9.50
C HIS A 1024 -33.52 -11.29 8.00
N GLN A 1025 -33.45 -10.24 7.18
CA GLN A 1025 -33.64 -10.27 5.73
C GLN A 1025 -32.35 -9.75 5.10
N MET A 1026 -31.38 -10.63 4.86
CA MET A 1026 -30.24 -10.30 4.01
C MET A 1026 -30.73 -10.26 2.56
N PRO A 1027 -30.73 -9.09 1.90
CA PRO A 1027 -31.09 -9.00 0.49
C PRO A 1027 -29.97 -9.57 -0.39
N GLU A 1028 -30.33 -10.07 -1.58
CA GLU A 1028 -29.34 -10.45 -2.59
C GLU A 1028 -28.57 -9.22 -3.10
N GLY A 1029 -27.32 -9.42 -3.53
CA GLY A 1029 -26.40 -8.37 -4.02
C GLY A 1029 -26.78 -7.78 -5.38
N SER A 1030 -28.04 -7.38 -5.57
CA SER A 1030 -28.59 -6.86 -6.82
C SER A 1030 -28.49 -5.33 -6.92
N ARG A 1031 -28.57 -4.81 -8.15
CA ARG A 1031 -28.53 -3.37 -8.44
C ARG A 1031 -29.71 -2.64 -7.81
N GLU A 1032 -30.88 -3.26 -7.79
CA GLU A 1032 -32.11 -2.74 -7.23
C GLU A 1032 -31.99 -2.56 -5.71
N ASN A 1033 -31.42 -3.55 -5.01
CA ASN A 1033 -31.20 -3.47 -3.57
C ASN A 1033 -30.17 -2.39 -3.20
N ALA A 1034 -29.14 -2.18 -4.02
CA ALA A 1034 -28.24 -1.03 -3.87
C ALA A 1034 -28.97 0.32 -4.06
N ILE A 1035 -29.83 0.46 -5.08
CA ILE A 1035 -30.66 1.66 -5.28
C ILE A 1035 -31.55 1.94 -4.06
N VAL A 1036 -32.21 0.92 -3.52
CA VAL A 1036 -33.07 1.05 -2.33
C VAL A 1036 -32.28 1.56 -1.11
N ILE A 1037 -31.05 1.07 -0.91
CA ILE A 1037 -30.16 1.57 0.16
C ILE A 1037 -29.78 3.05 -0.09
N LEU A 1038 -29.34 3.40 -1.30
CA LEU A 1038 -28.91 4.76 -1.66
C LEU A 1038 -30.04 5.79 -1.50
N GLN A 1039 -31.23 5.46 -2.01
CA GLN A 1039 -32.43 6.30 -1.88
C GLN A 1039 -32.87 6.46 -0.42
N ARG A 1040 -32.84 5.39 0.37
CA ARG A 1040 -33.26 5.41 1.77
C ARG A 1040 -32.24 6.08 2.70
N ALA A 1041 -30.97 6.06 2.33
CA ALA A 1041 -29.90 6.85 2.94
C ALA A 1041 -29.94 8.34 2.53
N LYS A 1042 -30.79 8.72 1.57
CA LYS A 1042 -30.90 10.09 1.00
C LYS A 1042 -29.55 10.64 0.53
N LEU A 1043 -28.84 9.85 -0.27
CA LEU A 1043 -27.63 10.31 -0.93
C LEU A 1043 -27.97 10.93 -2.29
N ASP A 1044 -27.38 12.08 -2.58
CA ASP A 1044 -27.41 12.76 -3.88
C ASP A 1044 -26.12 12.47 -4.66
N ASN A 1045 -26.02 12.88 -5.94
CA ASN A 1045 -24.76 12.85 -6.71
C ASN A 1045 -23.96 11.53 -6.65
N TRP A 1046 -24.62 10.37 -6.69
CA TRP A 1046 -23.98 9.04 -6.83
C TRP A 1046 -24.25 8.48 -8.23
N VAL A 1047 -23.43 7.52 -8.67
CA VAL A 1047 -23.63 6.82 -9.95
C VAL A 1047 -23.56 5.31 -9.74
N LEU A 1048 -24.37 4.56 -10.48
CA LEU A 1048 -24.27 3.10 -10.58
C LEU A 1048 -23.66 2.72 -11.92
N GLY A 1049 -22.44 2.20 -11.88
CA GLY A 1049 -21.79 1.57 -13.03
C GLY A 1049 -22.43 0.24 -13.40
N LYS A 1050 -21.66 -0.61 -14.08
CA LYS A 1050 -22.04 -1.97 -14.48
C LYS A 1050 -21.97 -2.94 -13.30
N THR A 1051 -20.91 -2.85 -12.49
CA THR A 1051 -20.63 -3.77 -11.37
C THR A 1051 -20.43 -3.05 -10.03
N LYS A 1052 -20.25 -1.71 -10.04
CA LYS A 1052 -19.90 -0.92 -8.84
C LYS A 1052 -20.84 0.26 -8.59
N VAL A 1053 -20.95 0.60 -7.30
CA VAL A 1053 -21.51 1.87 -6.80
C VAL A 1053 -20.38 2.89 -6.71
N PHE A 1054 -20.56 4.02 -7.40
CA PHE A 1054 -19.64 5.15 -7.42
C PHE A 1054 -20.14 6.25 -6.49
N LEU A 1055 -19.27 6.62 -5.55
CA LEU A 1055 -19.58 7.46 -4.42
C LEU A 1055 -18.53 8.58 -4.29
N LYS A 1056 -18.99 9.77 -3.96
CA LYS A 1056 -18.13 10.85 -3.48
C LYS A 1056 -17.57 10.48 -2.11
N TYR A 1057 -16.41 11.02 -1.75
CA TYR A 1057 -15.72 10.75 -0.49
C TYR A 1057 -16.62 10.91 0.76
N TYR A 1058 -17.46 11.94 0.78
CA TYR A 1058 -18.38 12.21 1.89
C TYR A 1058 -19.55 11.20 2.00
N HIS A 1059 -19.93 10.47 0.95
CA HIS A 1059 -21.03 9.48 1.01
C HIS A 1059 -20.67 8.26 1.84
N VAL A 1060 -19.46 7.72 1.68
CA VAL A 1060 -19.03 6.52 2.40
C VAL A 1060 -18.94 6.80 3.90
N GLU A 1061 -18.50 8.01 4.25
CA GLU A 1061 -18.53 8.52 5.61
C GLU A 1061 -19.96 8.56 6.16
N GLN A 1062 -20.89 9.23 5.48
CA GLN A 1062 -22.31 9.32 5.85
C GLN A 1062 -22.95 7.93 6.06
N LEU A 1063 -22.72 6.99 5.14
CA LEU A 1063 -23.21 5.61 5.25
C LEU A 1063 -22.64 4.87 6.46
N ASN A 1064 -21.34 5.00 6.72
CA ASN A 1064 -20.69 4.38 7.89
C ASN A 1064 -21.23 4.93 9.21
N LEU A 1065 -21.57 6.22 9.27
CA LEU A 1065 -22.14 6.87 10.45
C LEU A 1065 -23.56 6.38 10.72
N MET A 1066 -24.43 6.35 9.71
CA MET A 1066 -25.76 5.76 9.82
C MET A 1066 -25.69 4.28 10.23
N LEU A 1067 -24.71 3.53 9.70
CA LEU A 1067 -24.51 2.13 10.04
C LEU A 1067 -24.09 1.96 11.52
N ARG A 1068 -23.20 2.83 12.03
CA ARG A 1068 -22.82 2.86 13.45
C ARG A 1068 -24.02 3.16 14.36
N GLU A 1069 -24.92 4.08 13.99
CA GLU A 1069 -26.14 4.36 14.76
C GLU A 1069 -27.08 3.14 14.85
N VAL A 1070 -27.21 2.38 13.76
CA VAL A 1070 -27.97 1.12 13.76
C VAL A 1070 -27.28 0.05 14.61
N ILE A 1071 -25.96 -0.11 14.48
CA ILE A 1071 -25.16 -1.06 15.28
C ILE A 1071 -25.16 -0.67 16.78
N ALA A 1072 -25.22 0.60 17.14
CA ALA A 1072 -25.28 1.05 18.53
C ALA A 1072 -26.51 0.48 19.28
N ARG A 1073 -27.57 0.07 18.58
CA ARG A 1073 -28.73 -0.63 19.20
C ARG A 1073 -28.36 -2.00 19.77
N VAL A 1074 -27.24 -2.60 19.36
CA VAL A 1074 -26.68 -3.82 19.98
C VAL A 1074 -26.35 -3.59 21.47
N VAL A 1075 -26.10 -2.35 21.89
CA VAL A 1075 -25.90 -2.00 23.32
C VAL A 1075 -27.12 -2.40 24.17
N LEU A 1076 -28.35 -2.34 23.64
CA LEU A 1076 -29.54 -2.82 24.35
C LEU A 1076 -29.47 -4.34 24.58
N MET A 1077 -29.12 -5.12 23.55
CA MET A 1077 -28.93 -6.57 23.69
C MET A 1077 -27.81 -6.89 24.70
N GLN A 1078 -26.69 -6.16 24.63
CA GLN A 1078 -25.61 -6.29 25.60
C GLN A 1078 -26.05 -5.94 27.02
N ALA A 1079 -26.89 -4.92 27.21
CA ALA A 1079 -27.42 -4.55 28.52
C ALA A 1079 -28.33 -5.65 29.10
N TYR A 1080 -29.24 -6.21 28.31
CA TYR A 1080 -30.06 -7.36 28.73
C TYR A 1080 -29.20 -8.59 29.07
N THR A 1081 -28.20 -8.93 28.23
CA THR A 1081 -27.32 -10.08 28.46
C THR A 1081 -26.42 -9.87 29.68
N LYS A 1082 -25.81 -8.68 29.85
CA LYS A 1082 -25.03 -8.33 31.04
C LYS A 1082 -25.89 -8.32 32.30
N GLY A 1083 -27.12 -7.80 32.24
CA GLY A 1083 -28.08 -7.83 33.33
C GLY A 1083 -28.47 -9.26 33.72
N TRP A 1084 -28.73 -10.14 32.74
CA TRP A 1084 -29.03 -11.55 32.98
C TRP A 1084 -27.84 -12.31 33.58
N LEU A 1085 -26.63 -12.14 33.02
CA LEU A 1085 -25.39 -12.72 33.55
C LEU A 1085 -25.10 -12.21 34.97
N GLY A 1086 -25.25 -10.91 35.22
CA GLY A 1086 -25.10 -10.29 36.53
C GLY A 1086 -26.09 -10.84 37.54
N ALA A 1087 -27.37 -10.92 37.20
CA ALA A 1087 -28.42 -11.50 38.04
C ALA A 1087 -28.22 -13.01 38.30
N ARG A 1088 -27.60 -13.75 37.37
CA ARG A 1088 -27.24 -15.16 37.54
C ARG A 1088 -26.02 -15.33 38.45
N ARG A 1089 -24.95 -14.54 38.24
CA ARG A 1089 -23.75 -14.51 39.09
C ARG A 1089 -24.11 -14.08 40.53
N TYR A 1090 -24.90 -13.02 40.69
CA TYR A 1090 -25.38 -12.55 41.99
C TYR A 1090 -26.23 -13.61 42.70
N ARG A 1091 -27.14 -14.31 42.02
CA ARG A 1091 -27.91 -15.43 42.61
C ARG A 1091 -26.98 -16.53 43.14
N LYS A 1092 -26.03 -17.01 42.33
CA LYS A 1092 -25.04 -18.03 42.74
C LYS A 1092 -24.20 -17.57 43.93
N GLN A 1093 -23.78 -16.30 43.95
CA GLN A 1093 -22.98 -15.75 45.06
C GLN A 1093 -23.80 -15.50 46.33
N ARG A 1094 -25.07 -15.08 46.21
CA ARG A 1094 -26.01 -14.93 47.33
C ARG A 1094 -26.32 -16.29 47.96
N GLU A 1095 -26.50 -17.33 47.16
CA GLU A 1095 -26.68 -18.70 47.63
C GLU A 1095 -25.45 -19.21 48.38
N LYS A 1096 -24.24 -19.05 47.83
CA LYS A 1096 -22.97 -19.34 48.54
C LYS A 1096 -22.85 -18.58 49.87
N ARG A 1097 -23.14 -17.27 49.87
CA ARG A 1097 -23.10 -16.42 51.08
C ARG A 1097 -24.13 -16.86 52.13
N ASN A 1098 -25.36 -17.17 51.72
CA ASN A 1098 -26.40 -17.67 52.62
C ASN A 1098 -25.99 -19.01 53.25
N ASN A 1099 -25.50 -19.96 52.45
CA ASN A 1099 -25.06 -21.26 52.94
C ASN A 1099 -23.89 -21.13 53.92
N GLY A 1100 -22.89 -20.31 53.58
CA GLY A 1100 -21.78 -19.98 54.50
C GLY A 1100 -22.24 -19.31 55.79
N ALA A 1101 -23.16 -18.34 55.71
CA ALA A 1101 -23.73 -17.67 56.88
C ALA A 1101 -24.52 -18.64 57.76
N ILE A 1102 -25.31 -19.56 57.20
CA ILE A 1102 -26.03 -20.60 57.95
C ILE A 1102 -25.05 -21.52 58.68
N ILE A 1103 -23.97 -21.95 58.01
CA ILE A 1103 -22.91 -22.77 58.64
C ILE A 1103 -22.28 -22.03 59.81
N ILE A 1104 -21.83 -20.78 59.62
CA ILE A 1104 -21.21 -19.96 60.68
C ILE A 1104 -22.19 -19.72 61.84
N GLN A 1105 -23.45 -19.33 61.55
CA GLN A 1105 -24.47 -19.06 62.56
C GLN A 1105 -24.84 -20.32 63.35
N SER A 1106 -24.95 -21.49 62.71
CA SER A 1106 -25.21 -22.77 63.39
C SER A 1106 -24.04 -23.21 64.26
N ALA A 1107 -22.80 -23.05 63.78
CA ALA A 1107 -21.60 -23.32 64.56
C ALA A 1107 -21.50 -22.41 65.80
N TRP A 1108 -21.76 -21.11 65.64
CA TRP A 1108 -21.78 -20.13 66.74
C TRP A 1108 -22.89 -20.41 67.75
N ARG A 1109 -24.13 -20.64 67.31
CA ARG A 1109 -25.25 -21.03 68.19
C ARG A 1109 -24.91 -22.31 68.97
N GLY A 1110 -24.29 -23.30 68.31
CA GLY A 1110 -23.82 -24.52 68.96
C GLY A 1110 -22.68 -24.27 69.97
N TYR A 1111 -21.76 -23.35 69.68
CA TYR A 1111 -20.70 -22.94 70.61
C TYR A 1111 -21.28 -22.27 71.86
N VAL A 1112 -22.16 -21.27 71.68
CA VAL A 1112 -22.83 -20.55 72.78
C VAL A 1112 -23.66 -21.52 73.64
N ALA A 1113 -24.42 -22.44 73.04
CA ALA A 1113 -25.18 -23.46 73.77
C ALA A 1113 -24.27 -24.36 74.62
N ARG A 1114 -23.13 -24.82 74.05
CA ARG A 1114 -22.12 -25.62 74.80
C ARG A 1114 -21.41 -24.82 75.89
N HIS A 1115 -21.15 -23.53 75.66
CA HIS A 1115 -20.56 -22.64 76.65
C HIS A 1115 -21.50 -22.41 77.83
N ASN A 1116 -22.77 -22.07 77.56
CA ASN A 1116 -23.80 -21.88 78.57
C ASN A 1116 -24.06 -23.16 79.36
N LEU A 1117 -24.05 -24.34 78.72
CA LEU A 1117 -24.15 -25.62 79.42
C LEU A 1117 -22.95 -25.88 80.35
N LYS A 1118 -21.72 -25.53 79.93
CA LYS A 1118 -20.53 -25.61 80.80
C LYS A 1118 -20.65 -24.64 81.98
N GLN A 1119 -21.15 -23.43 81.77
CA GLN A 1119 -21.37 -22.45 82.82
C GLN A 1119 -22.43 -22.93 83.83
N ILE A 1120 -23.60 -23.37 83.36
CA ILE A 1120 -24.65 -23.94 84.21
C ILE A 1120 -24.15 -25.18 84.97
N LYS A 1121 -23.27 -26.01 84.39
CA LYS A 1121 -22.63 -27.12 85.12
C LYS A 1121 -21.74 -26.61 86.26
N ARG A 1122 -20.85 -25.64 86.01
CA ARG A 1122 -20.02 -25.01 87.06
C ARG A 1122 -20.87 -24.36 88.15
N GLU A 1123 -21.93 -23.66 87.78
CA GLU A 1123 -22.86 -23.02 88.72
C GLU A 1123 -23.61 -24.07 89.56
N ARG A 1124 -24.00 -25.21 88.97
CA ARG A 1124 -24.57 -26.35 89.71
C ARG A 1124 -23.55 -27.04 90.62
N GLU A 1125 -22.30 -27.20 90.19
CA GLU A 1125 -21.21 -27.74 91.01
C GLU A 1125 -20.93 -26.82 92.21
N GLN A 1126 -20.82 -25.50 91.98
CA GLN A 1126 -20.67 -24.50 93.04
C GLN A 1126 -21.90 -24.43 93.96
N ALA A 1127 -23.12 -24.54 93.41
CA ALA A 1127 -24.35 -24.58 94.19
C ALA A 1127 -24.43 -25.86 95.04
N ALA A 1128 -24.00 -27.02 94.52
CA ALA A 1128 -23.92 -28.25 95.29
C ALA A 1128 -22.93 -28.12 96.46
N VAL A 1129 -21.74 -27.54 96.24
CA VAL A 1129 -20.78 -27.22 97.32
C VAL A 1129 -21.39 -26.26 98.35
N ARG A 1130 -22.05 -25.18 97.91
CA ARG A 1130 -22.71 -24.21 98.81
C ARG A 1130 -23.89 -24.80 99.57
N ILE A 1131 -24.69 -25.68 98.95
CA ILE A 1131 -25.79 -26.38 99.61
C ILE A 1131 -25.22 -27.31 100.67
N HIS A 1132 -24.15 -28.06 100.40
CA HIS A 1132 -23.50 -28.93 101.37
C HIS A 1132 -23.01 -28.15 102.62
N ILE A 1133 -22.44 -26.97 102.41
CA ILE A 1133 -22.04 -26.01 103.46
C ILE A 1133 -23.27 -25.44 104.18
N CYS A 1134 -24.36 -25.12 103.47
CA CYS A 1134 -25.56 -24.51 104.06
C CYS A 1134 -26.45 -25.52 104.81
N THR A 1135 -26.48 -26.79 104.42
CA THR A 1135 -27.13 -27.86 105.21
C THR A 1135 -26.42 -28.10 106.54
N HIS A 1136 -25.11 -27.87 106.62
CA HIS A 1136 -24.37 -27.82 107.89
C HIS A 1136 -24.72 -26.60 108.76
N SER A 1137 -25.43 -25.60 108.22
CA SER A 1137 -25.73 -24.32 108.90
C SER A 1137 -27.21 -24.11 109.23
N LYS A 1138 -28.14 -24.66 108.43
CA LYS A 1138 -29.59 -24.42 108.55
C LYS A 1138 -30.35 -25.40 109.45
N GLN A 1139 -29.66 -26.16 110.30
CA GLN A 1139 -30.31 -26.96 111.35
C GLN A 1139 -30.80 -26.11 112.55
N ASN A 1140 -30.68 -24.77 112.49
CA ASN A 1140 -30.68 -23.90 113.67
C ASN A 1140 -31.79 -22.83 113.82
N HIS A 1141 -32.72 -22.53 112.88
CA HIS A 1141 -33.80 -21.51 113.11
C HIS A 1141 -35.08 -21.62 112.23
N PHE A 1142 -36.15 -20.87 112.59
CA PHE A 1142 -37.57 -21.30 112.55
C PHE A 1142 -38.59 -20.14 112.25
N GLU A 1143 -39.77 -20.46 111.68
CA GLU A 1143 -41.09 -19.72 111.68
C GLU A 1143 -41.19 -18.26 111.08
N LEU A 1144 -42.32 -17.49 110.95
CA LEU A 1144 -43.77 -17.54 111.35
C LEU A 1144 -44.72 -16.60 110.47
N LYS A 1145 -45.93 -17.06 110.03
CA LYS A 1145 -47.28 -16.42 109.72
C LYS A 1145 -47.46 -14.98 109.08
N ILE A 1146 -48.65 -14.49 108.64
CA ILE A 1146 -49.90 -14.91 107.89
C ILE A 1146 -50.98 -13.77 107.98
N ASN A 1147 -51.62 -13.44 106.83
CA ASN A 1147 -52.97 -12.94 106.43
C ASN A 1147 -53.92 -12.06 107.29
N ASP A 1148 -54.75 -11.21 106.63
CA ASP A 1148 -56.23 -11.34 106.42
C ASP A 1148 -56.90 -10.05 105.83
N SER A 1149 -58.16 -9.95 105.34
CA SER A 1149 -59.07 -10.85 104.54
C SER A 1149 -60.43 -10.15 104.17
N LEU A 1150 -61.27 -10.77 103.31
CA LEU A 1150 -62.76 -10.59 103.10
C LEU A 1150 -63.32 -9.33 102.37
N ALA A 1151 -64.44 -9.35 101.59
CA ALA A 1151 -65.32 -10.43 101.07
C ALA A 1151 -66.23 -9.96 99.91
N HIS A 1152 -66.51 -10.84 98.92
CA HIS A 1152 -67.89 -11.22 98.52
C HIS A 1152 -67.88 -12.42 97.55
N VAL A 1153 -68.79 -13.38 97.75
CA VAL A 1153 -68.77 -14.70 97.09
C VAL A 1153 -70.01 -14.90 96.22
N ARG A 1154 -69.84 -15.31 94.95
CA ARG A 1154 -70.66 -16.36 94.28
C ARG A 1154 -70.18 -16.74 92.87
N CYS A 1155 -70.37 -18.02 92.56
CA CYS A 1155 -70.37 -18.65 91.23
C CYS A 1155 -69.03 -18.77 90.46
N PHE A 1156 -68.41 -19.95 90.62
CA PHE A 1156 -67.87 -20.85 89.59
C PHE A 1156 -67.59 -20.31 88.16
N ALA A 1157 -66.45 -20.76 87.61
CA ALA A 1157 -65.98 -20.59 86.23
C ALA A 1157 -65.23 -19.27 85.88
N LEU A 1158 -64.28 -18.89 86.73
CA LEU A 1158 -63.08 -18.12 86.34
C LEU A 1158 -61.81 -18.76 86.94
N VAL A 1159 -61.50 -19.96 86.45
CA VAL A 1159 -60.23 -20.67 86.69
C VAL A 1159 -59.66 -21.03 85.32
N PHE A 1160 -58.34 -20.84 85.14
CA PHE A 1160 -57.56 -20.82 83.88
C PHE A 1160 -57.34 -19.45 83.21
N SER A 1161 -56.79 -18.50 83.99
CA SER A 1161 -56.04 -17.37 83.44
C SER A 1161 -54.86 -16.97 84.33
N GLU A 1162 -54.05 -17.95 84.76
CA GLU A 1162 -52.62 -17.82 85.10
C GLU A 1162 -52.10 -19.18 85.59
N ALA A 1163 -51.14 -19.77 84.85
CA ALA A 1163 -50.20 -20.84 85.24
C ALA A 1163 -49.86 -21.79 84.08
N PHE A 1164 -49.22 -21.30 83.01
CA PHE A 1164 -48.34 -22.15 82.18
C PHE A 1164 -47.21 -21.37 81.47
N LEU A 1165 -46.83 -20.21 82.02
CA LEU A 1165 -45.78 -19.34 81.45
C LEU A 1165 -44.38 -19.58 82.06
N THR A 1166 -44.15 -20.71 82.71
CA THR A 1166 -42.81 -21.10 83.20
C THR A 1166 -42.62 -22.62 83.29
N LEU A 1167 -42.72 -23.35 82.17
CA LEU A 1167 -41.91 -24.56 82.03
C LEU A 1167 -41.41 -24.78 80.59
N CYS A 1168 -40.21 -24.27 80.40
CA CYS A 1168 -39.27 -24.52 79.31
C CYS A 1168 -39.30 -25.94 78.70
N LEU A 1169 -39.14 -25.95 77.37
CA LEU A 1169 -38.39 -26.93 76.57
C LEU A 1169 -38.64 -28.43 76.83
N CYS A 1170 -39.26 -29.09 75.83
CA CYS A 1170 -38.72 -30.35 75.33
C CYS A 1170 -38.79 -30.48 73.80
N VAL A 1171 -37.66 -30.16 73.17
CA VAL A 1171 -37.04 -30.91 72.07
C VAL A 1171 -37.90 -31.20 70.82
N CYS A 1172 -37.84 -30.24 69.88
CA CYS A 1172 -37.44 -30.41 68.48
C CYS A 1172 -37.06 -31.82 67.98
N VAL A 1173 -37.54 -32.22 66.80
CA VAL A 1173 -36.73 -32.82 65.70
C VAL A 1173 -37.55 -33.02 64.40
N CYS A 1174 -36.88 -32.90 63.25
CA CYS A 1174 -37.23 -33.37 61.89
C CYS A 1174 -38.25 -32.65 60.96
N VAL A 1175 -37.65 -31.99 59.94
CA VAL A 1175 -37.86 -32.16 58.48
C VAL A 1175 -38.99 -31.40 57.75
N CYS A 1176 -38.54 -30.74 56.67
CA CYS A 1176 -39.26 -29.95 55.66
C CYS A 1176 -40.27 -30.76 54.82
N VAL A 1177 -41.20 -30.06 54.13
CA VAL A 1177 -41.43 -30.20 52.67
C VAL A 1177 -42.34 -29.11 52.06
N CYS A 1178 -41.94 -28.62 50.87
CA CYS A 1178 -42.71 -28.00 49.76
C CYS A 1178 -43.63 -26.76 49.89
N VAL A 1179 -43.32 -25.80 49.00
CA VAL A 1179 -44.21 -25.14 48.01
C VAL A 1179 -45.37 -24.25 48.49
N CYS A 1180 -45.28 -22.96 48.13
CA CYS A 1180 -46.42 -22.19 47.64
C CYS A 1180 -46.01 -21.29 46.47
N VAL A 1181 -46.78 -21.37 45.38
CA VAL A 1181 -46.61 -20.61 44.13
C VAL A 1181 -47.64 -19.48 44.07
N CYS A 1182 -47.33 -18.45 43.27
CA CYS A 1182 -48.19 -17.32 42.94
C CYS A 1182 -49.63 -17.68 42.57
N LEU A 1183 -50.58 -16.80 42.88
CA LEU A 1183 -51.82 -16.67 42.11
C LEU A 1183 -52.53 -15.33 42.34
N ARG A 1184 -52.58 -14.47 41.30
CA ARG A 1184 -53.83 -13.82 40.88
C ARG A 1184 -53.80 -13.27 39.44
N ALA A 1185 -54.80 -13.75 38.69
CA ALA A 1185 -55.52 -13.09 37.59
C ALA A 1185 -54.83 -12.82 36.23
N LEU A 1186 -55.06 -13.78 35.32
CA LEU A 1186 -55.23 -13.61 33.87
C LEU A 1186 -56.48 -12.77 33.50
N VAL A 1187 -56.56 -12.31 32.24
CA VAL A 1187 -57.67 -12.48 31.26
C VAL A 1187 -57.38 -11.65 29.99
N VAL A 1188 -57.68 -12.02 28.73
CA VAL A 1188 -57.70 -13.32 28.01
C VAL A 1188 -57.82 -13.05 26.48
N CYS A 1189 -56.99 -13.70 25.64
CA CYS A 1189 -57.26 -14.32 24.31
C CYS A 1189 -58.22 -13.69 23.23
N PRO A 1190 -58.46 -14.32 22.05
CA PRO A 1190 -57.58 -15.11 21.16
C PRO A 1190 -57.78 -14.81 19.65
N LEU A 1191 -56.94 -15.40 18.77
CA LEU A 1191 -57.47 -16.16 17.61
C LEU A 1191 -56.39 -17.07 17.00
N GLN A 1192 -56.78 -18.31 16.69
CA GLN A 1192 -55.95 -19.38 16.16
C GLN A 1192 -56.80 -20.20 15.18
N ARG A 1193 -56.22 -20.65 14.06
CA ARG A 1193 -56.82 -21.71 13.23
C ARG A 1193 -55.73 -22.73 12.85
N SER A 1194 -56.12 -23.99 12.91
CA SER A 1194 -55.29 -25.18 12.73
C SER A 1194 -55.14 -25.58 11.25
N LEU A 1195 -54.11 -26.38 10.97
CA LEU A 1195 -54.15 -27.41 9.94
C LEU A 1195 -53.10 -28.49 10.28
N ASP A 1196 -53.52 -29.75 10.29
CA ASP A 1196 -52.68 -30.92 10.55
C ASP A 1196 -51.89 -31.34 9.30
N TYR A 1197 -50.76 -32.05 9.49
CA TYR A 1197 -50.50 -33.25 8.69
C TYR A 1197 -49.57 -34.26 9.38
N GLN A 1198 -49.75 -35.54 9.01
CA GLN A 1198 -49.18 -36.72 9.65
C GLN A 1198 -47.69 -36.95 9.32
N GLY A 1199 -46.97 -37.65 10.20
CA GLY A 1199 -45.57 -38.02 9.98
C GLY A 1199 -45.33 -39.49 9.64
N SER A 1200 -44.16 -39.80 9.05
CA SER A 1200 -43.48 -41.08 9.27
C SER A 1200 -42.00 -41.11 8.88
N LYS A 1201 -41.19 -41.54 9.86
CA LYS A 1201 -40.02 -42.45 9.74
C LYS A 1201 -39.12 -42.36 8.50
N ARG A 1202 -37.91 -41.78 8.66
CA ARG A 1202 -36.61 -42.49 8.65
C ARG A 1202 -35.43 -41.55 8.96
N LYS A 1203 -34.33 -42.11 9.49
CA LYS A 1203 -33.15 -41.40 10.04
C LYS A 1203 -32.28 -40.71 8.97
N PRO A 1204 -31.62 -39.58 9.30
CA PRO A 1204 -30.30 -39.25 8.77
C PRO A 1204 -29.16 -39.62 9.74
N ARG A 1205 -27.93 -39.66 9.22
CA ARG A 1205 -26.71 -40.13 9.90
C ARG A 1205 -25.99 -38.99 10.65
N LYS A 1206 -25.06 -39.37 11.53
CA LYS A 1206 -24.16 -38.48 12.29
C LYS A 1206 -23.49 -37.42 11.40
N LEU A 1207 -23.51 -36.15 11.83
CA LEU A 1207 -22.43 -35.20 11.54
C LEU A 1207 -21.46 -35.16 12.74
N GLY A 1208 -20.21 -34.78 12.48
CA GLY A 1208 -19.10 -34.83 13.42
C GLY A 1208 -19.19 -33.84 14.59
N GLN A 1209 -18.46 -34.14 15.66
CA GLN A 1209 -18.42 -33.38 16.91
C GLN A 1209 -17.74 -32.01 16.73
N ILE A 1210 -18.41 -30.94 17.17
CA ILE A 1210 -17.71 -29.74 17.64
C ILE A 1210 -17.44 -29.95 19.14
N LYS A 1211 -16.16 -30.04 19.52
CA LYS A 1211 -15.77 -29.96 20.93
C LYS A 1211 -15.85 -28.51 21.38
N LEU A 1212 -16.81 -28.20 22.24
CA LEU A 1212 -16.67 -27.07 23.16
C LEU A 1212 -15.53 -27.42 24.12
N LEU A 1213 -14.49 -26.59 24.14
CA LEU A 1213 -13.44 -26.64 25.15
C LEU A 1213 -13.90 -25.74 26.31
N ASP A 1214 -14.21 -26.35 27.45
CA ASP A 1214 -14.34 -25.62 28.71
C ASP A 1214 -12.96 -25.08 29.10
N GLY A 1215 -12.86 -23.75 29.28
CA GLY A 1215 -11.56 -23.09 29.42
C GLY A 1215 -11.64 -21.60 29.81
N GLU A 1216 -12.53 -21.23 30.72
CA GLU A 1216 -12.57 -19.89 31.33
C GLU A 1216 -12.77 -19.96 32.85
N ASP A 1217 -11.75 -19.65 33.65
CA ASP A 1217 -11.95 -19.25 35.06
C ASP A 1217 -10.84 -18.31 35.64
N GLU A 1218 -9.72 -18.04 34.91
CA GLU A 1218 -8.64 -17.16 35.43
C GLU A 1218 -8.78 -15.66 35.08
N TYR A 1219 -9.57 -15.27 34.07
CA TYR A 1219 -9.61 -13.87 33.60
C TYR A 1219 -10.37 -12.91 34.54
N TYR A 1220 -11.07 -13.40 35.57
CA TYR A 1220 -11.94 -12.58 36.43
C TYR A 1220 -11.53 -12.50 37.92
N GLN A 1221 -10.40 -13.08 38.33
CA GLN A 1221 -9.91 -12.97 39.72
C GLN A 1221 -9.01 -11.75 39.99
N LEU A 1222 -8.40 -11.15 38.96
CA LEU A 1222 -7.39 -10.08 39.09
C LEU A 1222 -7.95 -8.65 39.25
N LEU A 1223 -9.26 -8.49 39.53
CA LEU A 1223 -9.92 -7.18 39.67
C LEU A 1223 -10.62 -6.98 41.03
N SER A 1224 -10.20 -7.70 42.09
CA SER A 1224 -10.73 -7.50 43.44
C SER A 1224 -9.72 -7.72 44.58
N THR A 1225 -8.62 -6.96 44.57
CA THR A 1225 -7.71 -6.81 45.72
C THR A 1225 -7.30 -5.34 45.88
N THR A 1226 -8.19 -4.54 46.44
CA THR A 1226 -7.82 -3.26 47.06
C THR A 1226 -7.46 -3.54 48.52
N GLU A 1227 -6.17 -3.65 48.82
CA GLU A 1227 -5.69 -3.62 50.20
C GLU A 1227 -5.65 -2.18 50.71
N ALA A 1228 -6.01 -1.98 51.97
CA ALA A 1228 -5.95 -0.70 52.65
C ALA A 1228 -4.72 -0.66 53.57
N VAL A 1229 -4.03 0.47 53.60
CA VAL A 1229 -2.90 0.78 54.50
C VAL A 1229 -3.14 2.22 55.03
N PRO A 1230 -2.87 2.52 56.31
CA PRO A 1230 -3.73 3.43 57.09
C PRO A 1230 -3.25 4.88 57.20
N GLU A 1231 -4.12 5.71 57.78
CA GLU A 1231 -3.81 7.04 58.32
C GLU A 1231 -2.96 6.95 59.60
N GLU A 1232 -2.00 7.87 59.78
CA GLU A 1232 -1.67 8.44 61.10
C GLU A 1232 -1.04 9.85 60.95
N GLU A 1233 -1.04 10.62 62.04
CA GLU A 1233 -0.94 12.08 62.07
C GLU A 1233 0.50 12.65 61.99
N VAL A 1234 0.62 13.98 61.75
CA VAL A 1234 1.31 14.94 62.67
C VAL A 1234 1.20 16.39 62.12
N LEU A 1235 1.12 17.37 63.03
CA LEU A 1235 0.94 18.81 62.78
C LEU A 1235 2.24 19.54 62.35
N SER A 1236 2.13 20.68 61.64
CA SER A 1236 2.33 22.04 62.23
C SER A 1236 2.62 23.18 61.22
N ASP A 1237 1.74 24.19 61.27
CA ASP A 1237 1.92 25.65 61.22
C ASP A 1237 2.67 26.49 60.15
N SER A 1238 2.09 27.70 59.99
CA SER A 1238 2.69 29.00 59.61
C SER A 1238 2.96 29.41 58.14
N SER A 1239 1.95 30.08 57.55
CA SER A 1239 1.95 31.47 57.00
C SER A 1239 3.29 32.24 56.80
N PRO A 1240 3.43 33.17 55.80
CA PRO A 1240 2.38 34.17 55.53
C PRO A 1240 2.14 34.70 54.09
N ASN A 1241 0.94 35.29 53.96
CA ASN A 1241 0.43 36.26 52.98
C ASN A 1241 1.07 37.67 53.20
N PRO A 1242 0.65 38.76 52.50
CA PRO A 1242 0.00 38.91 51.17
C PRO A 1242 0.67 40.02 50.30
N ASN A 1243 0.12 40.34 49.11
CA ASN A 1243 -0.26 41.74 48.83
C ASN A 1243 -1.22 41.96 47.63
N THR A 1244 -2.40 42.51 47.98
CA THR A 1244 -3.18 43.56 47.30
C THR A 1244 -3.85 43.41 45.90
N THR A 1245 -5.17 43.70 45.97
CA THR A 1245 -6.01 44.52 45.07
C THR A 1245 -6.70 43.93 43.82
N THR A 1246 -8.01 43.73 43.99
CA THR A 1246 -9.09 43.83 43.00
C THR A 1246 -9.28 45.30 42.51
N PRO A 1247 -9.99 45.59 41.38
CA PRO A 1247 -11.48 45.65 41.38
C PRO A 1247 -12.22 45.19 40.10
N PHE A 1248 -13.25 44.35 40.29
CA PHE A 1248 -14.68 44.55 39.94
C PHE A 1248 -15.25 44.82 38.51
N ILE A 1249 -16.48 44.26 38.30
CA ILE A 1249 -17.65 44.70 37.48
C ILE A 1249 -17.90 44.08 36.07
N SER A 1250 -18.51 42.88 36.12
CA SER A 1250 -19.92 42.56 35.73
C SER A 1250 -20.43 42.31 34.28
N SER A 1251 -21.22 41.22 34.21
CA SER A 1251 -22.48 41.04 33.43
C SER A 1251 -22.36 40.62 31.94
N ARG A 1252 -23.26 39.81 31.36
CA ARG A 1252 -24.59 39.28 31.79
C ARG A 1252 -24.78 37.77 31.54
N CYS A 1253 -25.78 37.20 32.20
CA CYS A 1253 -26.28 35.82 32.07
C CYS A 1253 -27.07 35.57 30.77
N ALA A 1254 -27.20 34.30 30.38
CA ALA A 1254 -28.50 33.65 30.21
C ALA A 1254 -28.36 32.11 30.21
N GLU A 1255 -29.31 31.41 30.84
CA GLU A 1255 -29.43 29.96 30.86
C GLU A 1255 -30.11 29.43 29.58
N LEU A 1256 -29.97 28.11 29.32
CA LEU A 1256 -31.12 27.18 29.23
C LEU A 1256 -30.68 25.76 28.81
N ARG A 1257 -31.00 24.75 29.64
CA ARG A 1257 -31.21 23.37 29.17
C ARG A 1257 -32.54 23.31 28.40
N PRO A 1258 -32.75 22.33 27.49
CA PRO A 1258 -33.57 21.16 27.88
C PRO A 1258 -33.09 19.85 27.15
N PRO A 1259 -33.88 18.76 27.05
CA PRO A 1259 -33.93 17.75 28.12
C PRO A 1259 -33.73 16.29 27.64
N LEU A 1260 -33.53 15.40 28.64
CA LEU A 1260 -33.76 13.93 28.67
C LEU A 1260 -33.75 13.13 27.35
#